data_AF-A0A7W4VAA3-F1
#
_entry.id   AF-A0A7W4VAA3-F1
#
_cell.length_a   1.000
_cell.length_b   1.000
_cell.length_c   1.000
_cell.angle_alpha   90.00
_cell.angle_beta   90.00
_cell.angle_gamma   90.00
#
_symmetry.space_group_name_H-M   'P 1'
#
loop_
_entity.id
_entity.type
_entity.pdbx_description
1 polymer ?
#
loop_
_entity_poly.entity_id
_entity_poly.type
_entity_poly.pdbx_seq_one_letter_code
_entity_poly.pdbx_strand_id
1 'polypeptide(L)'
;RQLAEHCEQSGERPPVALYSFGGEAMPRAAFAQARRALAPRTFINGYGPTETVVTPMVWKVRADAPAAEFAGTYAPIGRPVGARRCYLLDAELNLVPPGVAGELYIGGEGLARGYLNRGGMTAERFVPDPFAGDGARLYRTGDLARWLPDGQLEYLGRIDQQLKIRGFRIEPGEIEARILAQPGVGNAAVIAAEGPSGARLMAYVVPAAGATIDGATLRTALAAELPDYMVPSAIVVLDTLPLTPNGKLDRRALPAPGAETADQHVAPRTEAQRWLAQVWQDVLGVPRVGLDDNFFALGGDSLLSLKVISRVRANRALGLDLKLRDLMRTPTIGQLLPDGEPAAALPQATPAAALRVLAPGPANATLPPVACVHAALGTLFDYDAIVAQLGAQRTVYGFQARALADPAWRDASLASIAADYVREWRAAQPQGPYLLLGWSLGAALATLMARELEAQGQTVQWLGLVDPFVPEPRSQASATPGWPAALAVFAERLLPATEPLALPRDAAPEPDAEAVRALLAPRIAASTAPQAALGADELAHMFLAAHRLGLLAAAQRTLPVVQAPRAVWWRAGSDGAAARLAGWLGAPCEETVLDGVDHHAIVRDPRLLVQLRRSAEARPMPNSQARHPATGPATLPT
;
A
#
# COMPACT_ATOMS: atom_id res chain seq x y z
N ARG A 1 17.32 9.81 8.10
CA ARG A 1 16.93 11.20 8.46
C ARG A 1 15.63 11.24 9.24
N GLN A 2 14.50 10.78 8.67
CA GLN A 2 13.18 10.79 9.33
C GLN A 2 13.17 10.12 10.72
N LEU A 3 13.82 8.96 10.86
CA LEU A 3 13.95 8.29 12.17
C LEU A 3 14.67 9.17 13.20
N ALA A 4 15.69 9.92 12.78
CA ALA A 4 16.42 10.84 13.65
C ALA A 4 15.53 12.03 14.08
N GLU A 5 14.78 12.60 13.13
CA GLU A 5 13.82 13.68 13.40
C GLU A 5 12.73 13.21 14.38
N HIS A 6 12.23 11.99 14.23
CA HIS A 6 11.26 11.40 15.15
C HIS A 6 11.84 11.21 16.55
N CYS A 7 13.04 10.64 16.69
CA CYS A 7 13.69 10.47 17.99
C CYS A 7 14.00 11.80 18.70
N GLU A 8 14.33 12.85 17.95
CA GLU A 8 14.51 14.19 18.52
C GLU A 8 13.18 14.78 19.03
N GLN A 9 12.06 14.47 18.38
CA GLN A 9 10.72 14.93 18.78
C GLN A 9 10.14 14.12 19.93
N SER A 10 10.31 12.80 19.93
CA SER A 10 9.76 11.91 20.97
C SER A 10 10.65 11.83 22.21
N GLY A 11 11.95 12.12 22.08
CA GLY A 11 12.95 11.88 23.13
C GLY A 11 13.32 10.40 23.30
N GLU A 12 12.68 9.49 22.56
CA GLU A 12 12.90 8.05 22.65
C GLU A 12 13.95 7.58 21.62
N ARG A 13 14.88 6.74 22.09
CA ARG A 13 15.94 6.16 21.26
C ARG A 13 15.72 4.66 21.08
N PRO A 14 15.63 4.15 19.84
CA PRO A 14 15.57 2.72 19.59
C PRO A 14 16.83 2.04 20.12
N PRO A 15 16.73 0.85 20.76
CA PRO A 15 17.88 0.10 21.25
C PRO A 15 18.63 -0.62 20.10
N VAL A 16 19.00 0.13 19.06
CA VAL A 16 19.62 -0.37 17.83
C VAL A 16 21.12 -0.03 17.85
N ALA A 17 21.95 -1.07 17.87
CA ALA A 17 23.40 -0.90 17.95
C ALA A 17 24.05 -0.53 16.60
N LEU A 18 23.41 -0.88 15.47
CA LEU A 18 23.95 -0.70 14.12
C LEU A 18 22.88 -0.16 13.18
N TYR A 19 23.20 0.92 12.46
CA TYR A 19 22.38 1.41 11.35
C TYR A 19 23.13 1.26 10.03
N SER A 20 22.47 0.64 9.06
CA SER A 20 22.92 0.59 7.67
C SER A 20 22.08 1.55 6.84
N PHE A 21 22.72 2.33 5.98
CA PHE A 21 22.06 3.20 5.01
C PHE A 21 22.78 3.13 3.67
N GLY A 22 22.08 3.52 2.60
CA GLY A 22 22.59 3.42 1.24
C GLY A 22 21.50 3.75 0.24
N GLY A 23 21.82 3.68 -1.05
CA GLY A 23 20.90 4.01 -2.15
C GLY A 23 20.90 5.48 -2.54
N GLU A 24 21.14 6.40 -1.61
CA GLU A 24 21.31 7.84 -1.86
C GLU A 24 22.53 8.41 -1.14
N ALA A 25 23.05 9.54 -1.64
CA ALA A 25 24.15 10.23 -1.00
C ALA A 25 23.68 10.88 0.31
N MET A 26 24.26 10.50 1.44
CA MET A 26 23.86 10.99 2.76
C MET A 26 24.55 12.32 3.09
N PRO A 27 23.84 13.45 3.17
CA PRO A 27 24.47 14.75 3.44
C PRO A 27 25.08 14.81 4.84
N ARG A 28 26.20 15.53 4.98
CA ARG A 28 26.92 15.70 6.25
C ARG A 28 26.02 16.12 7.42
N ALA A 29 25.16 17.11 7.20
CA ALA A 29 24.25 17.61 8.23
C ALA A 29 23.25 16.54 8.69
N ALA A 30 22.66 15.79 7.74
CA ALA A 30 21.74 14.71 8.06
C ALA A 30 22.44 13.55 8.78
N PHE A 31 23.70 13.27 8.46
CA PHE A 31 24.49 12.24 9.15
C PHE A 31 24.81 12.67 10.58
N ALA A 32 25.23 13.92 10.78
CA ALA A 32 25.47 14.47 12.11
C ALA A 32 24.20 14.45 13.00
N GLN A 33 23.04 14.79 12.42
CA GLN A 33 21.75 14.67 13.09
C GLN A 33 21.46 13.21 13.49
N ALA A 34 21.58 12.26 12.54
CA ALA A 34 21.35 10.84 12.82
C ALA A 34 22.29 10.30 13.90
N ARG A 35 23.56 10.70 13.90
CA ARG A 35 24.55 10.33 14.91
C ARG A 35 24.15 10.79 16.30
N ARG A 36 23.66 12.04 16.42
CA ARG A 36 23.21 12.63 17.69
C ARG A 36 21.91 12.03 18.20
N ALA A 37 20.91 11.91 17.33
CA ALA A 37 19.56 11.48 17.69
C ALA A 37 19.49 9.97 18.00
N LEU A 38 20.13 9.15 17.16
CA LEU A 38 20.03 7.69 17.25
C LEU A 38 21.07 7.06 18.16
N ALA A 39 22.23 7.74 18.35
CA ALA A 39 23.35 7.30 19.19
C ALA A 39 23.74 5.81 19.11
N PRO A 40 23.90 5.22 17.90
CA PRO A 40 24.26 3.80 17.77
C PRO A 40 25.74 3.56 18.11
N ARG A 41 26.15 2.29 18.15
CA ARG A 41 27.57 1.93 18.20
C ARG A 41 28.25 2.08 16.84
N THR A 42 27.55 1.79 15.75
CA THR A 42 28.15 1.71 14.41
C THR A 42 27.19 2.17 13.33
N PHE A 43 27.75 2.85 12.34
CA PHE A 43 27.11 3.15 11.07
C PHE A 43 27.77 2.38 9.94
N ILE A 44 26.98 1.96 8.96
CA ILE A 44 27.40 1.38 7.70
C ILE A 44 26.75 2.19 6.58
N ASN A 45 27.56 2.83 5.74
CA ASN A 45 27.11 3.35 4.45
C ASN A 45 27.46 2.32 3.37
N GLY A 46 26.44 1.73 2.75
CA GLY A 46 26.58 0.80 1.65
C GLY A 46 26.34 1.48 0.31
N TYR A 47 27.29 1.32 -0.61
CA TYR A 47 27.16 1.80 -1.99
C TYR A 47 27.28 0.64 -2.97
N GLY A 48 26.41 0.67 -3.99
CA GLY A 48 26.41 -0.29 -5.07
C GLY A 48 25.36 -0.05 -6.14
N PRO A 49 25.73 -0.06 -7.43
CA PRO A 49 24.77 -0.31 -8.48
C PRO A 49 24.31 -1.79 -8.47
N THR A 50 23.06 -2.03 -8.87
CA THR A 50 22.45 -3.37 -8.98
C THR A 50 23.33 -4.35 -9.77
N GLU A 51 24.00 -3.83 -10.80
CA GLU A 51 24.90 -4.53 -11.72
C GLU A 51 26.16 -5.11 -11.05
N THR A 52 26.40 -4.79 -9.78
CA THR A 52 27.57 -5.22 -9.00
C THR A 52 27.21 -5.94 -7.69
N VAL A 53 25.95 -6.39 -7.59
CA VAL A 53 25.37 -7.12 -6.45
C VAL A 53 25.35 -6.31 -5.15
N VAL A 54 24.32 -5.48 -5.04
CA VAL A 54 23.84 -4.76 -3.83
C VAL A 54 24.84 -3.76 -3.24
N THR A 55 25.95 -4.23 -2.67
CA THR A 55 26.87 -3.38 -1.87
C THR A 55 28.35 -3.79 -2.08
N PRO A 56 28.95 -3.52 -3.25
CA PRO A 56 30.37 -3.71 -3.50
C PRO A 56 31.27 -2.82 -2.63
N MET A 57 30.77 -1.69 -2.12
CA MET A 57 31.56 -0.72 -1.34
C MET A 57 30.89 -0.45 0.01
N VAL A 58 31.69 -0.42 1.07
CA VAL A 58 31.20 -0.12 2.42
C VAL A 58 32.11 0.88 3.12
N TRP A 59 31.50 1.92 3.69
CA TRP A 59 32.10 2.73 4.76
C TRP A 59 31.49 2.30 6.09
N LYS A 60 32.30 1.66 6.94
CA LYS A 60 31.90 1.23 8.29
C LYS A 60 32.62 2.09 9.31
N VAL A 61 31.86 2.74 10.19
CA VAL A 61 32.43 3.65 11.18
C VAL A 61 31.75 3.50 12.54
N ARG A 62 32.54 3.59 13.61
CA ARG A 62 31.99 3.72 14.95
C ARG A 62 31.43 5.14 15.12
N ALA A 63 30.24 5.26 15.71
CA ALA A 63 29.57 6.55 15.83
C ALA A 63 30.32 7.56 16.72
N ASP A 64 31.13 7.07 17.66
CA ASP A 64 31.94 7.86 18.60
C ASP A 64 33.38 8.12 18.14
N ALA A 65 33.80 7.54 17.00
CA ALA A 65 35.17 7.68 16.52
C ALA A 65 35.36 9.00 15.76
N PRO A 66 36.57 9.62 15.82
CA PRO A 66 36.89 10.80 15.00
C PRO A 66 36.67 10.58 13.50
N ALA A 67 36.87 9.35 13.02
CA ALA A 67 36.63 8.97 11.63
C ALA A 67 35.15 9.07 11.19
N ALA A 68 34.21 9.24 12.13
CA ALA A 68 32.81 9.53 11.81
C ALA A 68 32.60 11.00 11.38
N GLU A 69 33.63 11.84 11.50
CA GLU A 69 33.65 13.18 10.94
C GLU A 69 34.33 13.19 9.58
N PHE A 70 33.73 13.87 8.62
CA PHE A 70 34.23 13.97 7.26
C PHE A 70 34.02 15.40 6.73
N ALA A 71 34.99 15.88 5.95
CA ALA A 71 34.95 17.22 5.37
C ALA A 71 33.98 17.32 4.18
N GLY A 72 33.77 16.19 3.48
CA GLY A 72 32.96 16.08 2.29
C GLY A 72 31.50 16.50 2.43
N THR A 73 30.85 16.76 1.31
CA THR A 73 29.41 17.08 1.26
C THR A 73 28.56 15.90 1.71
N TYR A 74 28.99 14.68 1.35
CA TYR A 74 28.30 13.44 1.63
C TYR A 74 29.17 12.47 2.44
N ALA A 75 28.52 11.57 3.18
CA ALA A 75 29.22 10.48 3.86
C ALA A 75 29.99 9.62 2.84
N PRO A 76 31.23 9.20 3.13
CA PRO A 76 32.02 8.35 2.23
C PRO A 76 31.29 7.07 1.87
N ILE A 77 31.51 6.58 0.65
CA ILE A 77 31.00 5.28 0.18
C ILE A 77 31.98 4.14 0.46
N GLY A 78 33.19 4.49 0.90
CA GLY A 78 34.09 3.61 1.63
C GLY A 78 35.04 2.83 0.75
N ARG A 79 35.24 1.55 1.04
CA ARG A 79 36.20 0.68 0.35
C ARG A 79 35.53 -0.55 -0.27
N PRO A 80 36.14 -1.19 -1.28
CA PRO A 80 35.63 -2.42 -1.86
C PRO A 80 35.53 -3.54 -0.82
N VAL A 81 34.49 -4.36 -0.94
CA VAL A 81 34.23 -5.51 -0.07
C VAL A 81 34.60 -6.82 -0.78
N GLY A 82 35.38 -7.66 -0.12
CA GLY A 82 35.79 -8.96 -0.66
C GLY A 82 36.78 -8.84 -1.82
N ALA A 83 36.75 -9.78 -2.76
CA ALA A 83 37.66 -9.83 -3.92
C ALA A 83 37.23 -8.89 -5.08
N ARG A 84 36.65 -7.74 -4.75
CA ARG A 84 36.20 -6.73 -5.72
C ARG A 84 37.31 -5.76 -6.08
N ARG A 85 37.35 -5.37 -7.35
CA ARG A 85 38.25 -4.35 -7.88
C ARG A 85 37.49 -3.04 -8.07
N CYS A 86 38.16 -1.92 -7.86
CA CYS A 86 37.57 -0.59 -7.96
C CYS A 86 38.60 0.35 -8.54
N TYR A 87 38.22 1.06 -9.60
CA TYR A 87 39.09 1.99 -10.32
C TYR A 87 38.37 3.31 -10.50
N LEU A 88 39.14 4.40 -10.44
CA LEU A 88 38.70 5.72 -10.87
C LEU A 88 39.44 6.06 -12.15
N LEU A 89 38.68 6.22 -13.24
CA LEU A 89 39.23 6.38 -14.57
C LEU A 89 38.84 7.72 -15.20
N ASP A 90 39.68 8.24 -16.08
CA ASP A 90 39.35 9.35 -16.98
C ASP A 90 38.59 8.87 -18.23
N ALA A 91 38.32 9.78 -19.16
CA ALA A 91 37.57 9.48 -20.39
C ALA A 91 38.31 8.53 -21.35
N GLU A 92 39.63 8.45 -21.21
CA GLU A 92 40.52 7.61 -22.00
C GLU A 92 40.85 6.27 -21.30
N LEU A 93 40.18 5.97 -20.18
CA LEU A 93 40.36 4.77 -19.34
C LEU A 93 41.71 4.69 -18.61
N ASN A 94 42.39 5.82 -18.38
CA ASN A 94 43.59 5.86 -17.53
C ASN A 94 43.21 6.02 -16.06
N LEU A 95 44.04 5.49 -15.16
CA LEU A 95 43.89 5.69 -13.72
C LEU A 95 44.12 7.16 -13.35
N VAL A 96 43.16 7.76 -12.64
CA VAL A 96 43.34 9.11 -12.10
C VAL A 96 44.21 9.08 -10.81
N PRO A 97 45.01 10.11 -10.53
CA PRO A 97 45.76 10.20 -9.28
C PRO A 97 44.87 10.25 -8.03
N PRO A 98 45.36 9.84 -6.84
CA PRO A 98 44.62 10.02 -5.58
C PRO A 98 44.19 11.48 -5.36
N GLY A 99 42.95 11.67 -4.89
CA GLY A 99 42.35 13.00 -4.69
C GLY A 99 41.75 13.65 -5.96
N VAL A 100 42.05 13.14 -7.16
CA VAL A 100 41.45 13.60 -8.42
C VAL A 100 40.12 12.89 -8.65
N ALA A 101 39.14 13.63 -9.18
CA ALA A 101 37.84 13.07 -9.54
C ALA A 101 37.96 12.22 -10.81
N GLY A 102 37.38 11.02 -10.79
CA GLY A 102 37.29 10.13 -11.93
C GLY A 102 35.97 9.36 -11.95
N GLU A 103 35.62 8.78 -13.09
CA GLU A 103 34.47 7.89 -13.21
C GLU A 103 34.78 6.58 -12.49
N LEU A 104 33.84 6.11 -11.67
CA LEU A 104 33.98 4.87 -10.92
C LEU A 104 33.68 3.65 -11.79
N TYR A 105 34.63 2.71 -11.83
CA TYR A 105 34.51 1.40 -12.46
C TYR A 105 34.68 0.31 -11.42
N ILE A 106 33.86 -0.73 -11.50
CA ILE A 106 33.86 -1.84 -10.53
C ILE A 106 34.08 -3.15 -11.28
N GLY A 107 35.00 -3.99 -10.79
CA GLY A 107 35.35 -5.28 -11.38
C GLY A 107 35.43 -6.40 -10.36
N GLY A 108 35.73 -7.61 -10.85
CA GLY A 108 35.90 -8.80 -10.01
C GLY A 108 34.57 -9.50 -9.67
N GLU A 109 34.56 -10.21 -8.54
CA GLU A 109 33.39 -10.99 -8.13
C GLU A 109 32.16 -10.12 -7.83
N GLY A 110 30.98 -10.59 -8.23
CA GLY A 110 29.72 -9.88 -8.04
C GLY A 110 29.30 -8.99 -9.21
N LEU A 111 30.00 -9.01 -10.34
CA LEU A 111 29.44 -8.46 -11.57
C LEU A 111 28.23 -9.28 -12.04
N ALA A 112 27.18 -8.58 -12.45
CA ALA A 112 26.06 -9.20 -13.14
C ALA A 112 26.53 -9.81 -14.47
N ARG A 113 25.78 -10.80 -14.96
CA ARG A 113 26.05 -11.39 -16.29
C ARG A 113 25.90 -10.34 -17.41
N GLY A 114 24.95 -9.43 -17.24
CA GLY A 114 24.59 -8.37 -18.18
C GLY A 114 23.11 -8.02 -18.04
N TYR A 115 22.60 -7.22 -18.97
CA TYR A 115 21.18 -6.90 -19.07
C TYR A 115 20.44 -7.97 -19.89
N LEU A 116 19.34 -8.48 -19.36
CA LEU A 116 18.57 -9.56 -19.98
C LEU A 116 18.08 -9.16 -21.37
N ASN A 117 18.46 -9.93 -22.41
CA ASN A 117 18.09 -9.70 -23.81
C ASN A 117 18.44 -8.29 -24.35
N ARG A 118 19.51 -7.69 -23.81
CA ARG A 118 20.00 -6.35 -24.18
C ARG A 118 21.51 -6.38 -24.37
N GLY A 119 21.96 -7.08 -25.42
CA GLY A 119 23.39 -7.26 -25.74
C GLY A 119 24.14 -5.95 -25.94
N GLY A 120 23.56 -4.99 -26.69
CA GLY A 120 24.16 -3.68 -26.92
C GLY A 120 24.42 -2.89 -25.64
N MET A 121 23.39 -2.72 -24.80
CA MET A 121 23.54 -2.04 -23.50
C MET A 121 24.52 -2.77 -22.56
N THR A 122 24.56 -4.10 -22.64
CA THR A 122 25.51 -4.90 -21.87
C THR A 122 26.94 -4.59 -22.31
N ALA A 123 27.22 -4.56 -23.61
CA ALA A 123 28.55 -4.25 -24.12
C ALA A 123 28.98 -2.81 -23.82
N GLU A 124 28.04 -1.86 -23.78
CA GLU A 124 28.31 -0.46 -23.44
C GLU A 124 28.71 -0.27 -21.97
N ARG A 125 28.06 -1.01 -21.04
CA ARG A 125 28.26 -0.84 -19.60
C ARG A 125 29.21 -1.85 -18.97
N PHE A 126 29.36 -3.05 -19.53
CA PHE A 126 30.27 -4.10 -19.07
C PHE A 126 31.46 -4.22 -20.02
N VAL A 127 32.43 -3.34 -19.84
CA VAL A 127 33.61 -3.19 -20.71
C VAL A 127 34.75 -4.13 -20.29
N PRO A 128 35.72 -4.42 -21.17
CA PRO A 128 36.94 -5.15 -20.79
C PRO A 128 37.70 -4.42 -19.68
N ASP A 129 38.30 -5.16 -18.74
CA ASP A 129 39.20 -4.63 -17.70
C ASP A 129 40.61 -4.50 -18.27
N PRO A 130 41.11 -3.27 -18.58
CA PRO A 130 42.43 -3.09 -19.17
C PRO A 130 43.56 -3.38 -18.17
N PHE A 131 43.26 -3.51 -16.88
CA PHE A 131 44.23 -3.79 -15.83
C PHE A 131 44.30 -5.27 -15.49
N ALA A 132 43.44 -6.09 -16.10
CA ALA A 132 43.39 -7.51 -15.90
C ALA A 132 43.92 -8.27 -17.12
N GLY A 133 44.90 -9.15 -16.91
CA GLY A 133 45.47 -9.99 -17.97
C GLY A 133 44.65 -11.24 -18.32
N ASP A 134 43.46 -11.40 -17.74
CA ASP A 134 42.66 -12.64 -17.75
C ASP A 134 41.33 -12.51 -18.51
N GLY A 135 41.09 -11.39 -19.20
CA GLY A 135 39.82 -11.12 -19.89
C GLY A 135 38.67 -10.76 -18.95
N ALA A 136 38.97 -10.32 -17.72
CA ALA A 136 37.96 -9.78 -16.81
C ALA A 136 37.23 -8.56 -17.39
N ARG A 137 36.09 -8.24 -16.78
CA ARG A 137 35.24 -7.11 -17.15
C ARG A 137 35.16 -6.09 -16.02
N LEU A 138 34.88 -4.85 -16.38
CA LEU A 138 34.49 -3.76 -15.49
C LEU A 138 33.06 -3.34 -15.80
N TYR A 139 32.30 -3.01 -14.75
CA TYR A 139 31.05 -2.28 -14.87
C TYR A 139 31.31 -0.77 -14.75
N ARG A 140 30.89 -0.03 -15.76
CA ARG A 140 30.95 1.43 -15.86
C ARG A 140 29.76 2.07 -15.14
N THR A 141 29.99 2.66 -13.97
CA THR A 141 28.89 3.10 -13.08
C THR A 141 28.19 4.39 -13.51
N GLY A 142 28.90 5.27 -14.23
CA GLY A 142 28.48 6.66 -14.47
C GLY A 142 28.55 7.56 -13.23
N ASP A 143 29.08 7.07 -12.11
CA ASP A 143 29.27 7.85 -10.88
C ASP A 143 30.67 8.48 -10.86
N LEU A 144 30.75 9.75 -10.46
CA LEU A 144 31.99 10.48 -10.23
C LEU A 144 32.40 10.35 -8.76
N ALA A 145 33.66 10.00 -8.51
CA ALA A 145 34.18 9.82 -7.16
C ALA A 145 35.66 10.21 -7.07
N ARG A 146 36.20 10.31 -5.85
CA ARG A 146 37.64 10.47 -5.60
C ARG A 146 38.10 9.70 -4.38
N TRP A 147 39.36 9.27 -4.38
CA TRP A 147 40.01 8.70 -3.20
C TRP A 147 40.40 9.79 -2.20
N LEU A 148 40.04 9.57 -0.94
CA LEU A 148 40.51 10.37 0.19
C LEU A 148 41.87 9.86 0.71
N PRO A 149 42.66 10.70 1.42
CA PRO A 149 43.96 10.30 1.94
C PRO A 149 43.93 9.11 2.90
N ASP A 150 42.79 8.91 3.59
CA ASP A 150 42.55 7.78 4.47
C ASP A 150 42.12 6.50 3.71
N GLY A 151 42.15 6.53 2.38
CA GLY A 151 41.78 5.42 1.51
C GLY A 151 40.28 5.13 1.48
N GLN A 152 39.42 6.04 1.94
CA GLN A 152 37.98 5.96 1.71
C GLN A 152 37.63 6.60 0.37
N LEU A 153 36.56 6.13 -0.27
CA LEU A 153 36.07 6.72 -1.51
C LEU A 153 34.96 7.73 -1.21
N GLU A 154 35.07 8.94 -1.73
CA GLU A 154 34.06 10.00 -1.67
C GLU A 154 33.28 10.06 -2.97
N TYR A 155 31.94 10.07 -2.87
CA TYR A 155 31.03 10.24 -4.01
C TYR A 155 30.82 11.73 -4.30
N LEU A 156 30.93 12.12 -5.58
CA LEU A 156 30.85 13.51 -6.03
C LEU A 156 29.61 13.81 -6.89
N GLY A 157 28.96 12.79 -7.46
CA GLY A 157 27.78 12.96 -8.30
C GLY A 157 27.71 11.96 -9.43
N ARG A 158 26.83 12.23 -10.41
CA ARG A 158 26.72 11.45 -11.65
C ARG A 158 27.24 12.24 -12.84
N ILE A 159 27.78 11.51 -13.81
CA ILE A 159 28.20 12.06 -15.10
C ILE A 159 27.01 12.13 -16.08
N ASP A 160 26.08 11.18 -15.96
CA ASP A 160 24.86 11.12 -16.76
C ASP A 160 23.66 11.81 -16.06
N GLN A 161 22.51 11.82 -16.73
CA GLN A 161 21.28 12.50 -16.27
C GLN A 161 20.43 11.65 -15.32
N GLN A 162 20.94 10.49 -14.91
CA GLN A 162 20.17 9.58 -14.09
C GLN A 162 19.95 10.13 -12.69
N LEU A 163 18.74 9.95 -12.16
CA LEU A 163 18.32 10.51 -10.89
C LEU A 163 18.25 9.42 -9.81
N LYS A 164 18.55 9.80 -8.57
CA LYS A 164 18.26 9.00 -7.38
C LYS A 164 17.25 9.76 -6.53
N ILE A 165 16.03 9.25 -6.44
CA ILE A 165 14.93 9.88 -5.70
C ILE A 165 14.28 8.83 -4.81
N ARG A 166 14.29 9.09 -3.50
CA ARG A 166 13.79 8.20 -2.44
C ARG A 166 14.41 6.79 -2.51
N GLY A 167 15.67 6.70 -2.91
CA GLY A 167 16.40 5.44 -3.08
C GLY A 167 16.10 4.69 -4.38
N PHE A 168 15.22 5.21 -5.23
CA PHE A 168 14.97 4.67 -6.56
C PHE A 168 15.91 5.29 -7.58
N ARG A 169 16.49 4.44 -8.43
CA ARG A 169 17.28 4.83 -9.59
C ARG A 169 16.33 5.06 -10.77
N ILE A 170 16.24 6.30 -11.24
CA ILE A 170 15.23 6.75 -12.21
C ILE A 170 15.94 7.32 -13.43
N GLU A 171 15.52 6.89 -14.61
CA GLU A 171 15.97 7.44 -15.89
C GLU A 171 14.94 8.46 -16.40
N PRO A 172 15.25 9.77 -16.39
CA PRO A 172 14.29 10.79 -16.85
C PRO A 172 13.80 10.55 -18.27
N GLY A 173 14.68 10.07 -19.16
CA GLY A 173 14.35 9.76 -20.54
C GLY A 173 13.25 8.71 -20.70
N GLU A 174 13.11 7.77 -19.76
CA GLU A 174 12.01 6.80 -19.78
C GLU A 174 10.66 7.49 -19.54
N ILE A 175 10.64 8.42 -18.58
CA ILE A 175 9.45 9.19 -18.24
C ILE A 175 9.12 10.19 -19.36
N GLU A 176 10.13 10.87 -19.90
CA GLU A 176 10.00 11.77 -21.05
C GLU A 176 9.41 11.04 -22.26
N ALA A 177 9.90 9.84 -22.59
CA ALA A 177 9.36 9.02 -23.67
C ALA A 177 7.88 8.66 -23.44
N ARG A 178 7.49 8.37 -22.19
CA ARG A 178 6.08 8.10 -21.83
C ARG A 178 5.21 9.34 -21.92
N ILE A 179 5.73 10.50 -21.53
CA ILE A 179 5.04 11.78 -21.68
C ILE A 179 4.84 12.10 -23.17
N LEU A 180 5.88 11.97 -23.99
CA LEU A 180 5.83 12.21 -25.44
C LEU A 180 4.86 11.26 -26.17
N ALA A 181 4.63 10.07 -25.63
CA ALA A 181 3.66 9.12 -26.18
C ALA A 181 2.19 9.50 -25.93
N GLN A 182 1.92 10.46 -25.04
CA GLN A 182 0.55 10.87 -24.72
C GLN A 182 -0.03 11.80 -25.80
N PRO A 183 -1.33 11.66 -26.13
CA PRO A 183 -1.96 12.48 -27.15
C PRO A 183 -1.81 13.99 -26.88
N GLY A 184 -1.43 14.76 -27.90
CA GLY A 184 -1.35 16.21 -27.83
C GLY A 184 -0.05 16.77 -27.24
N VAL A 185 0.90 15.93 -26.84
CA VAL A 185 2.24 16.37 -26.37
C VAL A 185 3.20 16.57 -27.55
N GLY A 186 3.81 17.75 -27.63
CA GLY A 186 4.82 18.09 -28.63
C GLY A 186 6.26 17.97 -28.14
N ASN A 187 6.52 18.30 -26.87
CA ASN A 187 7.85 18.15 -26.26
C ASN A 187 7.76 17.94 -24.74
N ALA A 188 8.78 17.35 -24.14
CA ALA A 188 8.84 17.12 -22.70
C ALA A 188 10.27 17.11 -22.15
N ALA A 189 10.41 17.53 -20.90
CA ALA A 189 11.64 17.40 -20.12
C ALA A 189 11.31 17.02 -18.68
N VAL A 190 12.08 16.10 -18.10
CA VAL A 190 11.93 15.64 -16.72
C VAL A 190 13.20 15.95 -15.93
N ILE A 191 13.05 16.58 -14.77
CA ILE A 191 14.16 16.93 -13.89
C ILE A 191 13.89 16.52 -12.45
N ALA A 192 14.96 16.39 -11.67
CA ALA A 192 14.86 16.47 -10.22
C ALA A 192 14.79 17.93 -9.79
N ALA A 193 13.85 18.27 -8.92
CA ALA A 193 13.80 19.53 -8.19
C ALA A 193 13.91 19.26 -6.68
N GLU A 194 14.52 20.19 -5.94
CA GLU A 194 14.50 20.13 -4.48
C GLU A 194 13.11 20.51 -3.95
N GLY A 195 12.65 19.77 -2.93
CA GLY A 195 11.41 20.06 -2.22
C GLY A 195 11.57 19.92 -0.71
N PRO A 196 10.54 20.25 0.09
CA PRO A 196 10.62 20.26 1.55
C PRO A 196 11.00 18.90 2.16
N SER A 197 10.67 17.80 1.48
CA SER A 197 10.95 16.42 1.90
C SER A 197 12.16 15.78 1.19
N GLY A 198 12.90 16.53 0.37
CA GLY A 198 13.99 16.03 -0.48
C GLY A 198 13.72 16.18 -1.98
N ALA A 199 14.55 15.54 -2.82
CA ALA A 199 14.40 15.60 -4.27
C ALA A 199 13.08 14.98 -4.75
N ARG A 200 12.48 15.56 -5.79
CA ARG A 200 11.24 15.08 -6.44
C ARG A 200 11.32 15.23 -7.96
N LEU A 201 10.51 14.47 -8.68
CA LEU A 201 10.41 14.56 -10.14
C LEU A 201 9.47 15.68 -10.57
N MET A 202 9.94 16.53 -11.48
CA MET A 202 9.11 17.50 -12.19
C MET A 202 9.16 17.23 -13.69
N ALA A 203 8.01 17.37 -14.35
CA ALA A 203 7.92 17.36 -15.80
C ALA A 203 7.52 18.74 -16.32
N TYR A 204 8.13 19.14 -17.44
CA TYR A 204 7.78 20.31 -18.21
C TYR A 204 7.34 19.84 -19.59
N VAL A 205 6.16 20.26 -20.03
CA VAL A 205 5.50 19.73 -21.21
C VAL A 205 5.09 20.86 -22.12
N VAL A 206 5.34 20.70 -23.42
CA VAL A 206 4.91 21.65 -24.45
C VAL A 206 3.80 20.99 -25.28
N PRO A 207 2.61 21.60 -25.39
CA PRO A 207 1.56 21.08 -26.25
C PRO A 207 1.98 21.04 -27.73
N ALA A 208 1.48 20.04 -28.46
CA ALA A 208 1.52 20.04 -29.91
C ALA A 208 0.69 21.21 -30.45
N ALA A 209 1.02 21.70 -31.64
CA ALA A 209 0.33 22.85 -32.23
C ALA A 209 -1.20 22.63 -32.29
N GLY A 210 -1.96 23.55 -31.68
CA GLY A 210 -3.42 23.49 -31.62
C GLY A 210 -4.00 22.52 -30.57
N ALA A 211 -3.17 21.84 -29.78
CA ALA A 211 -3.60 21.00 -28.68
C ALA A 211 -3.58 21.78 -27.35
N THR A 212 -4.49 21.41 -26.45
CA THR A 212 -4.46 21.84 -25.05
C THR A 212 -4.13 20.63 -24.18
N ILE A 213 -3.25 20.82 -23.20
CA ILE A 213 -2.85 19.78 -22.25
C ILE A 213 -3.26 20.24 -20.86
N ASP A 214 -3.96 19.35 -20.16
CA ASP A 214 -4.13 19.44 -18.72
C ASP A 214 -3.09 18.55 -18.02
N GLY A 215 -2.22 19.16 -17.21
CA GLY A 215 -1.19 18.45 -16.45
C GLY A 215 -1.75 17.43 -15.46
N ALA A 216 -2.96 17.64 -14.91
CA ALA A 216 -3.57 16.68 -13.99
C ALA A 216 -4.03 15.41 -14.71
N THR A 217 -4.69 15.57 -15.87
CA THR A 217 -5.08 14.45 -16.75
C THR A 217 -3.85 13.68 -17.23
N LEU A 218 -2.80 14.40 -17.67
CA LEU A 218 -1.54 13.78 -18.11
C LEU A 218 -0.87 12.96 -17.00
N ARG A 219 -0.86 13.48 -15.76
CA ARG A 219 -0.33 12.76 -14.61
C ARG A 219 -1.11 11.48 -14.31
N THR A 220 -2.44 11.52 -14.41
CA THR A 220 -3.29 10.32 -14.24
C THR A 220 -2.98 9.26 -15.30
N ALA A 221 -2.78 9.67 -16.56
CA ALA A 221 -2.39 8.75 -17.63
C ALA A 221 -1.01 8.10 -17.36
N LEU A 222 -0.02 8.90 -16.95
CA LEU A 222 1.31 8.39 -16.59
C LEU A 222 1.26 7.42 -15.42
N ALA A 223 0.42 7.67 -14.41
CA ALA A 223 0.27 6.79 -13.25
C ALA A 223 -0.34 5.42 -13.59
N ALA A 224 -1.00 5.26 -14.74
CA ALA A 224 -1.48 3.97 -15.21
C ALA A 224 -0.39 3.12 -15.88
N GLU A 225 0.71 3.75 -16.33
CA GLU A 225 1.78 3.10 -17.11
C GLU A 225 3.11 3.00 -16.37
N LEU A 226 3.40 3.96 -15.49
CA LEU A 226 4.64 4.07 -14.74
C LEU A 226 4.47 3.61 -13.29
N PRO A 227 5.49 3.00 -12.68
CA PRO A 227 5.53 2.81 -11.23
C PRO A 227 5.36 4.15 -10.50
N ASP A 228 4.68 4.14 -9.34
CA ASP A 228 4.36 5.35 -8.56
C ASP A 228 5.55 6.30 -8.32
N TYR A 229 6.76 5.76 -8.14
CA TYR A 229 7.96 6.55 -7.88
C TYR A 229 8.54 7.25 -9.12
N MET A 230 8.13 6.85 -10.33
CA MET A 230 8.50 7.47 -11.61
C MET A 230 7.49 8.51 -12.10
N VAL A 231 6.31 8.57 -11.48
CA VAL A 231 5.29 9.56 -11.84
C VAL A 231 5.73 10.95 -11.34
N PRO A 232 5.85 11.97 -12.23
CA PRO A 232 6.21 13.32 -11.80
C PRO A 232 5.24 13.86 -10.75
N SER A 233 5.77 14.49 -9.70
CA SER A 233 4.93 15.10 -8.66
C SER A 233 4.24 16.37 -9.16
N ALA A 234 4.84 17.06 -10.14
CA ALA A 234 4.27 18.21 -10.80
C ALA A 234 4.53 18.13 -12.31
N ILE A 235 3.53 18.55 -13.09
CA ILE A 235 3.61 18.71 -14.54
C ILE A 235 3.29 20.16 -14.86
N VAL A 236 4.25 20.89 -15.41
CA VAL A 236 4.12 22.29 -15.79
C VAL A 236 3.98 22.37 -17.30
N VAL A 237 2.98 23.09 -17.80
CA VAL A 237 2.72 23.23 -19.23
C VAL A 237 3.33 24.55 -19.69
N LEU A 238 4.27 24.49 -20.64
CA LEU A 238 4.98 25.64 -21.19
C LEU A 238 4.64 25.84 -22.66
N ASP A 239 4.73 27.08 -23.13
CA ASP A 239 4.69 27.38 -24.57
C ASP A 239 5.92 26.83 -25.29
N THR A 240 7.08 26.82 -24.63
CA THR A 240 8.34 26.28 -25.16
C THR A 240 9.30 25.87 -24.05
N LEU A 241 10.20 24.91 -24.34
CA LEU A 241 11.28 24.56 -23.43
C LEU A 241 12.43 25.57 -23.57
N PRO A 242 12.97 26.12 -22.46
CA PRO A 242 14.12 27.01 -22.54
C PRO A 242 15.35 26.23 -22.98
N LEU A 243 16.03 26.71 -24.02
CA LEU A 243 17.25 26.11 -24.56
C LEU A 243 18.43 27.07 -24.38
N THR A 244 19.59 26.51 -24.09
CA THR A 244 20.89 27.18 -24.20
C THR A 244 21.19 27.55 -25.67
N PRO A 245 22.13 28.47 -25.93
CA PRO A 245 22.56 28.79 -27.31
C PRO A 245 23.03 27.58 -28.13
N ASN A 246 23.42 26.49 -27.47
CA ASN A 246 23.85 25.23 -28.09
C ASN A 246 22.69 24.22 -28.30
N GLY A 247 21.43 24.64 -28.13
CA GLY A 247 20.24 23.81 -28.35
C GLY A 247 19.98 22.75 -27.26
N LYS A 248 20.71 22.79 -26.13
CA LYS A 248 20.45 21.91 -24.97
C LYS A 248 19.48 22.58 -24.01
N LEU A 249 18.65 21.80 -23.30
CA LEU A 249 17.76 22.29 -22.24
C LEU A 249 18.51 23.15 -21.21
N ASP A 250 18.07 24.40 -21.03
CA ASP A 250 18.56 25.27 -19.97
C ASP A 250 17.72 25.06 -18.71
N ARG A 251 18.21 24.14 -17.86
CA ARG A 251 17.53 23.77 -16.61
C ARG A 251 17.41 24.91 -15.61
N ARG A 252 18.25 25.95 -15.70
CA ARG A 252 18.22 27.10 -14.78
C ARG A 252 17.14 28.10 -15.16
N ALA A 253 16.74 28.10 -16.43
CA ALA A 253 15.68 28.95 -16.96
C ALA A 253 14.29 28.30 -16.87
N LEU A 254 14.18 27.06 -16.38
CA LEU A 254 12.90 26.42 -16.13
C LEU A 254 12.19 27.11 -14.96
N PRO A 255 10.89 27.45 -15.11
CA PRO A 255 10.15 28.15 -14.07
C PRO A 255 10.00 27.28 -12.82
N ALA A 256 10.09 27.92 -11.66
CA ALA A 256 9.89 27.24 -10.39
C ALA A 256 8.43 26.78 -10.24
N PRO A 257 8.19 25.63 -9.60
CA PRO A 257 6.85 25.11 -9.34
C PRO A 257 5.97 26.14 -8.60
N GLY A 258 4.79 26.45 -9.16
CA GLY A 258 3.82 27.40 -8.57
C GLY A 258 3.99 28.87 -8.98
N ALA A 259 4.95 29.21 -9.85
CA ALA A 259 5.11 30.59 -10.34
C ALA A 259 3.98 31.04 -11.29
N GLU A 260 3.27 30.11 -11.92
CA GLU A 260 2.21 30.39 -12.90
C GLU A 260 0.84 30.72 -12.28
N THR A 261 0.63 30.50 -10.98
CA THR A 261 -0.68 30.73 -10.33
C THR A 261 -0.91 32.16 -9.83
N ALA A 262 0.05 33.08 -10.04
CA ALA A 262 -0.07 34.46 -9.56
C ALA A 262 -1.24 35.24 -10.19
N ASP A 263 -1.60 34.95 -11.45
CA ASP A 263 -2.68 35.66 -12.18
C ASP A 263 -4.07 35.02 -12.03
N GLN A 264 -4.20 33.86 -11.37
CA GLN A 264 -5.47 33.15 -11.16
C GLN A 264 -5.75 32.85 -9.67
N HIS A 265 -5.21 33.68 -8.77
CA HIS A 265 -5.35 33.46 -7.34
C HIS A 265 -6.82 33.66 -6.87
N VAL A 266 -7.50 32.56 -6.53
CA VAL A 266 -8.79 32.58 -5.85
C VAL A 266 -8.59 32.28 -4.37
N ALA A 267 -8.85 33.27 -3.51
CA ALA A 267 -8.67 33.10 -2.07
C ALA A 267 -9.68 32.08 -1.47
N PRO A 268 -9.28 31.27 -0.47
CA PRO A 268 -10.18 30.43 0.31
C PRO A 268 -11.31 31.24 0.96
N ARG A 269 -12.55 30.79 0.81
CA ARG A 269 -13.76 31.55 1.18
C ARG A 269 -14.35 31.08 2.51
N THR A 270 -14.60 29.77 2.64
CA THR A 270 -15.21 29.17 3.83
C THR A 270 -14.19 29.00 4.97
N GLU A 271 -14.69 28.80 6.20
CA GLU A 271 -13.84 28.57 7.37
C GLU A 271 -12.97 27.32 7.20
N ALA A 272 -13.55 26.22 6.70
CA ALA A 272 -12.84 24.98 6.42
C ALA A 272 -11.78 25.15 5.32
N GLN A 273 -12.10 25.87 4.23
CA GLN A 273 -11.14 26.17 3.17
C GLN A 273 -9.97 27.02 3.68
N ARG A 274 -10.24 28.09 4.45
CA ARG A 274 -9.21 28.96 5.05
C ARG A 274 -8.31 28.19 6.00
N TRP A 275 -8.89 27.32 6.82
CA TRP A 275 -8.12 26.49 7.74
C TRP A 275 -7.25 25.46 7.01
N LEU A 276 -7.79 24.75 6.02
CA LEU A 276 -7.02 23.78 5.23
C LEU A 276 -5.88 24.46 4.46
N ALA A 277 -6.12 25.68 3.95
CA ALA A 277 -5.09 26.49 3.31
C ALA A 277 -3.97 26.86 4.29
N GLN A 278 -4.30 27.21 5.54
CA GLN A 278 -3.29 27.45 6.58
C GLN A 278 -2.47 26.18 6.88
N VAL A 279 -3.14 25.02 6.99
CA VAL A 279 -2.45 23.74 7.18
C VAL A 279 -1.48 23.46 6.04
N TRP A 280 -1.86 23.75 4.79
CA TRP A 280 -0.99 23.59 3.63
C TRP A 280 0.18 24.57 3.65
N GLN A 281 -0.05 25.84 4.00
CA GLN A 281 1.03 26.83 4.16
C GLN A 281 2.07 26.36 5.17
N ASP A 282 1.62 25.88 6.34
CA ASP A 282 2.51 25.42 7.40
C ASP A 282 3.28 24.14 7.03
N VAL A 283 2.63 23.22 6.31
CA VAL A 283 3.23 21.93 5.94
C VAL A 283 4.18 22.07 4.75
N LEU A 284 3.83 22.92 3.78
CA LEU A 284 4.59 23.14 2.55
C LEU A 284 5.65 24.25 2.71
N GLY A 285 5.50 25.12 3.71
CA GLY A 285 6.38 26.27 3.93
C GLY A 285 6.18 27.39 2.90
N VAL A 286 4.98 27.52 2.33
CA VAL A 286 4.65 28.52 1.30
C VAL A 286 3.88 29.69 1.91
N PRO A 287 4.09 30.93 1.45
CA PRO A 287 3.51 32.12 2.07
C PRO A 287 2.00 32.28 1.80
N ARG A 288 1.48 31.71 0.70
CA ARG A 288 0.06 31.79 0.31
C ARG A 288 -0.37 30.51 -0.41
N VAL A 289 -1.65 30.14 -0.22
CA VAL A 289 -2.35 29.02 -0.88
C VAL A 289 -3.77 29.48 -1.22
N GLY A 290 -4.15 29.37 -2.49
CA GLY A 290 -5.48 29.61 -3.06
C GLY A 290 -6.31 28.33 -3.22
N LEU A 291 -7.56 28.48 -3.65
CA LEU A 291 -8.49 27.36 -3.84
C LEU A 291 -8.04 26.40 -4.94
N ASP A 292 -7.55 26.93 -6.05
CA ASP A 292 -7.19 26.16 -7.24
C ASP A 292 -5.70 25.78 -7.26
N ASP A 293 -4.95 26.16 -6.23
CA ASP A 293 -3.55 25.77 -6.11
C ASP A 293 -3.44 24.26 -5.86
N ASN A 294 -2.65 23.58 -6.70
CA ASN A 294 -2.43 22.15 -6.61
C ASN A 294 -1.38 21.82 -5.53
N PHE A 295 -1.75 20.97 -4.57
CA PHE A 295 -0.91 20.54 -3.44
C PHE A 295 0.48 20.06 -3.87
N PHE A 296 0.54 19.22 -4.90
CA PHE A 296 1.78 18.61 -5.37
C PHE A 296 2.60 19.58 -6.23
N ALA A 297 1.92 20.49 -6.94
CA ALA A 297 2.59 21.58 -7.66
C ALA A 297 3.25 22.57 -6.68
N LEU A 298 2.60 22.89 -5.56
CA LEU A 298 3.19 23.66 -4.45
C LEU A 298 4.27 22.90 -3.68
N GLY A 299 4.54 21.66 -4.05
CA GLY A 299 5.63 20.87 -3.53
C GLY A 299 5.30 19.85 -2.47
N GLY A 300 4.00 19.56 -2.30
CA GLY A 300 3.51 18.43 -1.55
C GLY A 300 3.99 17.09 -2.10
N ASP A 301 4.03 16.09 -1.24
CA ASP A 301 4.25 14.70 -1.62
C ASP A 301 3.48 13.74 -0.71
N SER A 302 3.64 12.43 -0.89
CA SER A 302 2.92 11.42 -0.09
C SER A 302 3.17 11.55 1.42
N LEU A 303 4.35 12.02 1.85
CA LEU A 303 4.67 12.20 3.26
C LEU A 303 4.05 13.48 3.81
N LEU A 304 4.15 14.59 3.07
CA LEU A 304 3.49 15.84 3.43
C LEU A 304 1.97 15.68 3.41
N SER A 305 1.44 14.86 2.49
CA SER A 305 0.04 14.46 2.44
C SER A 305 -0.38 13.78 3.74
N LEU A 306 0.42 12.86 4.27
CA LEU A 306 0.15 12.22 5.57
C LEU A 306 0.20 13.22 6.73
N LYS A 307 1.11 14.21 6.70
CA LYS A 307 1.13 15.30 7.69
C LYS A 307 -0.12 16.18 7.63
N VAL A 308 -0.58 16.54 6.44
CA VAL A 308 -1.85 17.27 6.23
C VAL A 308 -3.01 16.45 6.79
N ILE A 309 -3.13 15.18 6.42
CA ILE A 309 -4.19 14.28 6.90
C ILE A 309 -4.14 14.14 8.42
N SER A 310 -2.95 14.01 9.01
CA SER A 310 -2.78 13.93 10.46
C SER A 310 -3.26 15.21 11.16
N ARG A 311 -3.00 16.39 10.58
CA ARG A 311 -3.47 17.68 11.12
C ARG A 311 -4.98 17.86 10.94
N VAL A 312 -5.54 17.45 9.80
CA VAL A 312 -6.98 17.40 9.55
C VAL A 312 -7.68 16.52 10.59
N ARG A 313 -7.15 15.31 10.85
CA ARG A 313 -7.66 14.40 11.88
C ARG A 313 -7.55 14.95 13.29
N ALA A 314 -6.51 15.74 13.58
CA ALA A 314 -6.31 16.36 14.89
C ALA A 314 -7.29 17.50 15.16
N ASN A 315 -7.84 18.16 14.13
CA ASN A 315 -8.81 19.24 14.26
C ASN A 315 -10.25 18.76 14.00
N ARG A 316 -10.83 18.11 15.02
CA ARG A 316 -12.18 17.54 14.94
C ARG A 316 -13.31 18.56 14.91
N ALA A 317 -13.05 19.82 15.27
CA ALA A 317 -14.08 20.86 15.32
C ALA A 317 -14.62 21.24 13.92
N LEU A 318 -13.85 20.98 12.86
CA LEU A 318 -14.23 21.28 11.47
C LEU A 318 -14.89 20.11 10.75
N GLY A 319 -14.97 18.92 11.35
CA GLY A 319 -15.67 17.76 10.78
C GLY A 319 -15.12 17.24 9.44
N LEU A 320 -13.86 17.55 9.10
CA LEU A 320 -13.24 17.18 7.83
C LEU A 320 -12.69 15.74 7.88
N ASP A 321 -13.21 14.82 7.06
CA ASP A 321 -12.64 13.48 6.81
C ASP A 321 -11.88 13.46 5.48
N LEU A 322 -10.61 13.88 5.49
CA LEU A 322 -9.73 13.86 4.32
C LEU A 322 -8.87 12.59 4.32
N LYS A 323 -8.96 11.76 3.28
CA LYS A 323 -8.11 10.57 3.11
C LYS A 323 -6.99 10.87 2.12
N LEU A 324 -5.91 10.08 2.20
CA LEU A 324 -4.77 10.20 1.28
C LEU A 324 -5.20 10.07 -0.18
N ARG A 325 -6.13 9.16 -0.45
CA ARG A 325 -6.69 8.95 -1.77
C ARG A 325 -7.40 10.20 -2.31
N ASP A 326 -8.07 10.96 -1.46
CA ASP A 326 -8.82 12.16 -1.88
C ASP A 326 -7.85 13.27 -2.29
N LEU A 327 -6.82 13.52 -1.48
CA LEU A 327 -5.76 14.49 -1.79
C LEU A 327 -4.97 14.09 -3.06
N MET A 328 -4.79 12.79 -3.31
CA MET A 328 -4.11 12.29 -4.52
C MET A 328 -4.94 12.47 -5.80
N ARG A 329 -6.27 12.34 -5.69
CA ARG A 329 -7.21 12.38 -6.82
C ARG A 329 -7.66 13.81 -7.17
N THR A 330 -7.90 14.63 -6.16
CA THR A 330 -8.38 16.01 -6.29
C THR A 330 -7.48 16.92 -5.46
N PRO A 331 -6.31 17.30 -5.99
CA PRO A 331 -5.23 17.91 -5.23
C PRO A 331 -5.38 19.42 -5.00
N THR A 332 -6.58 19.99 -5.05
CA THR A 332 -6.83 21.43 -4.85
C THR A 332 -7.85 21.64 -3.74
N ILE A 333 -7.76 22.75 -3.00
CA ILE A 333 -8.67 23.02 -1.87
C ILE A 333 -10.10 23.22 -2.37
N GLY A 334 -10.29 23.87 -3.52
CA GLY A 334 -11.61 24.08 -4.13
C GLY A 334 -12.30 22.78 -4.54
N GLN A 335 -11.55 21.77 -4.97
CA GLN A 335 -12.12 20.45 -5.28
C GLN A 335 -12.35 19.60 -4.02
N LEU A 336 -11.50 19.75 -3.00
CA LEU A 336 -11.68 19.05 -1.72
C LEU A 336 -12.83 19.63 -0.90
N LEU A 337 -13.08 20.94 -1.02
CA LEU A 337 -14.06 21.72 -0.27
C LEU A 337 -14.77 22.73 -1.20
N PRO A 338 -15.73 22.30 -2.03
CA PRO A 338 -16.48 23.20 -2.92
C PRO A 338 -17.35 24.22 -2.16
N ASP A 339 -17.70 25.34 -2.80
CA ASP A 339 -18.52 26.41 -2.22
C ASP A 339 -20.01 26.02 -2.18
N GLY A 340 -20.62 26.06 -0.99
CA GLY A 340 -22.06 25.85 -0.79
C GLY A 340 -22.43 24.36 -0.64
N GLU A 341 -23.05 24.04 0.51
CA GLU A 341 -23.38 22.70 1.04
C GLU A 341 -22.24 21.94 1.74
N PRO A 342 -22.51 21.25 2.87
CA PRO A 342 -21.55 20.33 3.46
C PRO A 342 -21.24 19.21 2.46
N ALA A 343 -20.03 19.25 1.89
CA ALA A 343 -19.40 18.21 1.10
C ALA A 343 -20.38 17.29 0.35
N ALA A 344 -20.95 17.77 -0.75
CA ALA A 344 -21.48 16.86 -1.77
C ALA A 344 -20.28 16.04 -2.30
N ALA A 345 -20.15 14.84 -1.76
CA ALA A 345 -19.18 13.86 -2.16
C ALA A 345 -19.26 13.62 -3.68
N LEU A 346 -18.19 13.98 -4.41
CA LEU A 346 -17.86 13.36 -5.70
C LEU A 346 -18.11 11.86 -5.60
N PRO A 347 -18.77 11.22 -6.59
CA PRO A 347 -19.49 9.95 -6.44
C PRO A 347 -18.67 8.95 -5.64
N GLN A 348 -18.91 8.97 -4.33
CA GLN A 348 -18.49 7.93 -3.44
C GLN A 348 -19.44 6.79 -3.76
N ALA A 349 -18.92 5.56 -3.88
CA ALA A 349 -19.73 4.41 -3.49
C ALA A 349 -20.39 4.82 -2.17
N THR A 350 -21.72 4.90 -2.19
CA THR A 350 -22.56 5.51 -1.16
C THR A 350 -21.95 5.22 0.22
N PRO A 351 -21.75 6.20 1.11
CA PRO A 351 -21.13 5.97 2.43
C PRO A 351 -21.75 4.78 3.19
N ALA A 352 -23.03 4.50 2.91
CA ALA A 352 -23.76 3.36 3.43
C ALA A 352 -23.41 2.01 2.77
N ALA A 353 -22.98 1.95 1.51
CA ALA A 353 -22.84 0.70 0.76
C ALA A 353 -21.95 -0.31 1.50
N ALA A 354 -22.27 -1.59 1.47
CA ALA A 354 -21.45 -2.63 2.07
C ALA A 354 -20.33 -3.09 1.13
N LEU A 355 -20.60 -3.10 -0.18
CA LEU A 355 -19.71 -3.56 -1.22
C LEU A 355 -18.56 -2.56 -1.47
N ARG A 356 -17.35 -3.08 -1.53
CA ARG A 356 -16.10 -2.36 -1.81
C ARG A 356 -15.34 -3.09 -2.91
N VAL A 357 -14.68 -2.36 -3.79
CA VAL A 357 -13.64 -2.92 -4.66
C VAL A 357 -12.34 -2.95 -3.87
N LEU A 358 -11.84 -4.15 -3.57
CA LEU A 358 -10.57 -4.35 -2.86
C LEU A 358 -9.39 -4.43 -3.84
N ALA A 359 -9.60 -5.04 -5.00
CA ALA A 359 -8.68 -4.98 -6.12
C ALA A 359 -9.48 -4.94 -7.43
N PRO A 360 -9.24 -3.98 -8.34
CA PRO A 360 -9.98 -3.89 -9.60
C PRO A 360 -9.68 -5.04 -10.57
N GLY A 361 -8.59 -5.78 -10.35
CA GLY A 361 -8.09 -6.80 -11.28
C GLY A 361 -7.41 -6.18 -12.51
N PRO A 362 -6.73 -6.98 -13.34
CA PRO A 362 -6.17 -6.52 -14.61
C PRO A 362 -7.25 -6.00 -15.57
N ALA A 363 -6.94 -5.01 -16.41
CA ALA A 363 -7.89 -4.44 -17.38
C ALA A 363 -8.52 -5.48 -18.34
N ASN A 364 -7.82 -6.59 -18.59
CA ASN A 364 -8.25 -7.70 -19.44
C ASN A 364 -8.59 -8.97 -18.63
N ALA A 365 -9.00 -8.83 -17.37
CA ALA A 365 -9.37 -9.97 -16.55
C ALA A 365 -10.56 -10.74 -17.16
N THR A 366 -10.34 -11.99 -17.57
CA THR A 366 -11.40 -12.87 -18.09
C THR A 366 -12.00 -13.78 -17.01
N LEU A 367 -11.41 -13.79 -15.82
CA LEU A 367 -11.88 -14.60 -14.70
C LEU A 367 -13.00 -13.87 -13.96
N PRO A 368 -14.05 -14.58 -13.51
CA PRO A 368 -15.15 -13.96 -12.78
C PRO A 368 -14.66 -13.37 -11.45
N PRO A 369 -15.25 -12.24 -11.01
CA PRO A 369 -14.87 -11.60 -9.77
C PRO A 369 -15.18 -12.49 -8.58
N VAL A 370 -14.39 -12.33 -7.51
CA VAL A 370 -14.64 -12.97 -6.21
C VAL A 370 -15.00 -11.89 -5.21
N ALA A 371 -15.96 -12.15 -4.30
CA ALA A 371 -16.13 -11.28 -3.14
C ALA A 371 -15.83 -11.99 -1.83
N CYS A 372 -15.05 -11.28 -1.02
CA CYS A 372 -14.74 -11.62 0.35
C CYS A 372 -15.80 -11.04 1.29
N VAL A 373 -16.29 -11.81 2.25
CA VAL A 373 -17.31 -11.36 3.20
C VAL A 373 -16.70 -11.16 4.58
N HIS A 374 -16.89 -10.00 5.21
CA HIS A 374 -16.26 -9.67 6.49
C HIS A 374 -16.46 -10.75 7.58
N ALA A 375 -15.48 -10.88 8.47
CA ALA A 375 -15.59 -11.71 9.65
C ALA A 375 -16.30 -10.97 10.81
N ALA A 376 -16.19 -11.49 12.04
CA ALA A 376 -16.89 -10.95 13.21
C ALA A 376 -16.54 -9.48 13.55
N LEU A 377 -15.39 -8.96 13.09
CA LEU A 377 -15.02 -7.55 13.26
C LEU A 377 -15.75 -6.60 12.31
N GLY A 378 -16.40 -7.12 11.26
CA GLY A 378 -17.02 -6.28 10.23
C GLY A 378 -16.06 -5.69 9.20
N THR A 379 -14.75 -5.82 9.40
CA THR A 379 -13.70 -5.19 8.59
C THR A 379 -13.22 -6.08 7.44
N LEU A 380 -12.47 -5.49 6.51
CA LEU A 380 -11.93 -6.17 5.33
C LEU A 380 -10.40 -6.34 5.32
N PHE A 381 -9.66 -5.71 6.25
CA PHE A 381 -8.19 -5.79 6.29
C PHE A 381 -7.66 -7.21 6.54
N ASP A 382 -8.48 -8.12 7.08
CA ASP A 382 -8.08 -9.52 7.27
C ASP A 382 -7.88 -10.26 5.93
N TYR A 383 -8.44 -9.72 4.85
CA TYR A 383 -8.31 -10.27 3.50
C TYR A 383 -7.10 -9.74 2.73
N ASP A 384 -6.28 -8.82 3.27
CA ASP A 384 -5.19 -8.17 2.52
C ASP A 384 -4.26 -9.17 1.81
N ALA A 385 -3.88 -10.26 2.50
CA ALA A 385 -3.04 -11.31 1.93
C ALA A 385 -3.73 -12.07 0.78
N ILE A 386 -5.04 -12.29 0.91
CA ILE A 386 -5.87 -12.95 -0.12
C ILE A 386 -6.08 -12.01 -1.31
N VAL A 387 -6.35 -10.72 -1.06
CA VAL A 387 -6.51 -9.68 -2.08
C VAL A 387 -5.21 -9.55 -2.89
N ALA A 388 -4.05 -9.55 -2.25
CA ALA A 388 -2.77 -9.50 -2.93
C ALA A 388 -2.55 -10.70 -3.88
N GLN A 389 -3.05 -11.89 -3.52
CA GLN A 389 -2.91 -13.11 -4.33
C GLN A 389 -3.92 -13.19 -5.47
N LEU A 390 -5.19 -12.89 -5.20
CA LEU A 390 -6.29 -13.01 -6.18
C LEU A 390 -6.38 -11.78 -7.09
N GLY A 391 -6.08 -10.59 -6.57
CA GLY A 391 -6.17 -9.31 -7.28
C GLY A 391 -5.24 -9.19 -8.48
N ALA A 392 -4.18 -10.01 -8.53
CA ALA A 392 -3.28 -10.10 -9.68
C ALA A 392 -3.94 -10.75 -10.91
N GLN A 393 -5.06 -11.47 -10.74
CA GLN A 393 -5.69 -12.25 -11.81
C GLN A 393 -7.17 -11.90 -12.07
N ARG A 394 -7.86 -11.34 -11.08
CA ARG A 394 -9.29 -11.02 -11.15
C ARG A 394 -9.65 -9.85 -10.26
N THR A 395 -10.82 -9.26 -10.49
CA THR A 395 -11.41 -8.29 -9.57
C THR A 395 -11.76 -8.98 -8.25
N VAL A 396 -11.39 -8.35 -7.14
CA VAL A 396 -11.73 -8.78 -5.78
C VAL A 396 -12.61 -7.72 -5.13
N TYR A 397 -13.82 -8.11 -4.78
CA TYR A 397 -14.74 -7.32 -3.99
C TYR A 397 -14.64 -7.69 -2.51
N GLY A 398 -15.13 -6.81 -1.64
CA GLY A 398 -15.27 -7.06 -0.23
C GLY A 398 -16.59 -6.49 0.30
N PHE A 399 -17.30 -7.26 1.11
CA PHE A 399 -18.45 -6.78 1.86
C PHE A 399 -18.04 -6.39 3.27
N GLN A 400 -18.05 -5.10 3.57
CA GLN A 400 -17.80 -4.54 4.89
C GLN A 400 -19.13 -4.40 5.65
N ALA A 401 -19.10 -4.63 6.96
CA ALA A 401 -20.28 -4.40 7.79
C ALA A 401 -20.70 -2.93 7.75
N ARG A 402 -21.97 -2.68 7.43
CA ARG A 402 -22.54 -1.32 7.39
C ARG A 402 -22.45 -0.62 8.74
N ALA A 403 -22.59 -1.37 9.84
CA ALA A 403 -22.47 -0.84 11.20
C ALA A 403 -21.13 -0.14 11.49
N LEU A 404 -20.09 -0.37 10.67
CA LEU A 404 -18.83 0.37 10.74
C LEU A 404 -18.89 1.75 10.07
N ALA A 405 -19.69 1.90 9.01
CA ALA A 405 -19.86 3.17 8.32
C ALA A 405 -21.03 3.99 8.90
N ASP A 406 -22.05 3.31 9.42
CA ASP A 406 -23.21 3.89 10.08
C ASP A 406 -23.44 3.19 11.43
N PRO A 407 -23.00 3.80 12.55
CA PRO A 407 -23.19 3.25 13.89
C PRO A 407 -24.66 3.12 14.31
N ALA A 408 -25.58 3.82 13.64
CA ALA A 408 -27.02 3.73 13.84
C ALA A 408 -27.65 2.57 13.05
N TRP A 409 -26.92 1.96 12.11
CA TRP A 409 -27.39 0.79 11.38
C TRP A 409 -27.68 -0.39 12.31
N ARG A 410 -28.80 -1.07 12.08
CA ARG A 410 -29.25 -2.22 12.88
C ARG A 410 -29.68 -3.34 11.95
N ASP A 411 -28.84 -4.36 11.87
CA ASP A 411 -29.17 -5.60 11.18
C ASP A 411 -30.08 -6.48 12.05
N ALA A 412 -31.12 -7.05 11.45
CA ALA A 412 -32.10 -7.88 12.17
C ALA A 412 -31.61 -9.33 12.36
N SER A 413 -30.82 -9.84 11.42
CA SER A 413 -30.29 -11.21 11.39
C SER A 413 -29.13 -11.35 10.40
N LEU A 414 -28.33 -12.42 10.50
CA LEU A 414 -27.34 -12.74 9.47
C LEU A 414 -27.97 -12.94 8.09
N ALA A 415 -29.19 -13.49 8.02
CA ALA A 415 -29.93 -13.65 6.77
C ALA A 415 -30.29 -12.29 6.14
N SER A 416 -30.69 -11.29 6.95
CA SER A 416 -30.95 -9.94 6.43
C SER A 416 -29.70 -9.24 5.92
N ILE A 417 -28.54 -9.47 6.57
CA ILE A 417 -27.24 -8.98 6.09
C ILE A 417 -26.92 -9.61 4.74
N ALA A 418 -27.05 -10.94 4.63
CA ALA A 418 -26.78 -11.66 3.39
C ALA A 418 -27.69 -11.20 2.23
N ALA A 419 -28.99 -11.00 2.48
CA ALA A 419 -29.92 -10.49 1.48
C ALA A 419 -29.57 -9.08 1.00
N ASP A 420 -29.16 -8.20 1.93
CA ASP A 420 -28.67 -6.87 1.60
C ASP A 420 -27.39 -6.91 0.76
N TYR A 421 -26.43 -7.76 1.12
CA TYR A 421 -25.18 -7.92 0.37
C TYR A 421 -25.43 -8.49 -1.02
N VAL A 422 -26.33 -9.47 -1.15
CA VAL A 422 -26.73 -9.99 -2.46
C VAL A 422 -27.38 -8.89 -3.29
N ARG A 423 -28.26 -8.06 -2.73
CA ARG A 423 -28.83 -6.92 -3.46
C ARG A 423 -27.77 -5.99 -4.03
N GLU A 424 -26.75 -5.64 -3.25
CA GLU A 424 -25.64 -4.80 -3.74
C GLU A 424 -24.77 -5.51 -4.78
N TRP A 425 -24.48 -6.80 -4.59
CA TRP A 425 -23.75 -7.57 -5.59
C TRP A 425 -24.52 -7.63 -6.89
N ARG A 426 -25.83 -7.92 -6.85
CA ARG A 426 -26.68 -7.98 -8.03
C ARG A 426 -26.73 -6.64 -8.76
N ALA A 427 -26.61 -5.51 -8.05
CA ALA A 427 -26.50 -4.20 -8.68
C ALA A 427 -25.15 -4.01 -9.40
N ALA A 428 -24.04 -4.48 -8.81
CA ALA A 428 -22.70 -4.39 -9.40
C ALA A 428 -22.43 -5.44 -10.49
N GLN A 429 -23.01 -6.63 -10.36
CA GLN A 429 -22.91 -7.77 -11.26
C GLN A 429 -24.31 -8.37 -11.43
N PRO A 430 -25.06 -7.98 -12.47
CA PRO A 430 -26.45 -8.39 -12.67
C PRO A 430 -26.67 -9.87 -13.02
N GLN A 431 -25.64 -10.65 -13.31
CA GLN A 431 -25.74 -12.08 -13.60
C GLN A 431 -24.51 -12.84 -13.09
N GLY A 432 -24.71 -14.09 -12.68
CA GLY A 432 -23.61 -15.00 -12.35
C GLY A 432 -22.70 -15.33 -13.54
N PRO A 433 -21.62 -16.09 -13.32
CA PRO A 433 -21.34 -16.85 -12.11
C PRO A 433 -20.83 -15.99 -10.93
N TYR A 434 -21.27 -16.32 -9.72
CA TYR A 434 -20.79 -15.71 -8.46
C TYR A 434 -19.75 -16.60 -7.77
N LEU A 435 -18.67 -15.99 -7.28
CA LEU A 435 -17.65 -16.65 -6.48
C LEU A 435 -17.56 -15.96 -5.12
N LEU A 436 -17.84 -16.72 -4.06
CA LEU A 436 -17.92 -16.22 -2.69
C LEU A 436 -16.78 -16.77 -1.86
N LEU A 437 -16.15 -15.93 -1.04
CA LEU A 437 -15.14 -16.34 -0.07
C LEU A 437 -15.50 -15.75 1.30
N GLY A 438 -15.56 -16.60 2.32
CA GLY A 438 -15.85 -16.16 3.67
C GLY A 438 -14.92 -16.83 4.69
N TRP A 439 -14.38 -16.02 5.61
CA TRP A 439 -13.63 -16.49 6.78
C TRP A 439 -14.44 -16.28 8.06
N SER A 440 -14.40 -17.26 8.97
CA SER A 440 -15.07 -17.16 10.28
C SER A 440 -16.57 -16.89 10.11
N LEU A 441 -17.13 -15.84 10.74
CA LEU A 441 -18.51 -15.39 10.52
C LEU A 441 -18.81 -15.10 9.03
N GLY A 442 -17.82 -14.62 8.28
CA GLY A 442 -17.95 -14.36 6.85
C GLY A 442 -18.29 -15.62 6.05
N ALA A 443 -17.89 -16.80 6.52
CA ALA A 443 -18.23 -18.08 5.89
C ALA A 443 -19.73 -18.41 6.03
N ALA A 444 -20.31 -18.13 7.20
CA ALA A 444 -21.75 -18.26 7.44
C ALA A 444 -22.54 -17.27 6.56
N LEU A 445 -22.10 -16.00 6.50
CA LEU A 445 -22.70 -14.99 5.63
C LEU A 445 -22.57 -15.36 4.15
N ALA A 446 -21.40 -15.81 3.70
CA ALA A 446 -21.19 -16.28 2.33
C ALA A 446 -22.11 -17.46 1.96
N THR A 447 -22.35 -18.39 2.90
CA THR A 447 -23.29 -19.49 2.71
C THR A 447 -24.74 -18.99 2.58
N LEU A 448 -25.15 -18.03 3.41
CA LEU A 448 -26.47 -17.40 3.33
C LEU A 448 -26.63 -16.60 2.01
N MET A 449 -25.59 -15.88 1.59
CA MET A 449 -25.56 -15.16 0.30
C MET A 449 -25.66 -16.12 -0.88
N ALA A 450 -24.94 -17.24 -0.85
CA ALA A 450 -25.02 -18.27 -1.89
C ALA A 450 -26.45 -18.82 -2.01
N ARG A 451 -27.10 -19.12 -0.87
CA ARG A 451 -28.49 -19.58 -0.86
C ARG A 451 -29.46 -18.54 -1.44
N GLU A 452 -29.28 -17.27 -1.09
CA GLU A 452 -30.11 -16.18 -1.60
C GLU A 452 -29.93 -15.99 -3.12
N LEU A 453 -28.69 -16.05 -3.62
CA LEU A 453 -28.40 -16.02 -5.05
C LEU A 453 -29.05 -17.20 -5.80
N GLU A 454 -28.93 -18.41 -5.27
CA GLU A 454 -29.56 -19.62 -5.84
C GLU A 454 -31.09 -19.50 -5.87
N ALA A 455 -31.70 -18.94 -4.81
CA ALA A 455 -33.14 -18.68 -4.77
C ALA A 455 -33.60 -17.67 -5.83
N GLN A 456 -32.73 -16.73 -6.21
CA GLN A 456 -32.93 -15.80 -7.32
C GLN A 456 -32.56 -16.38 -8.71
N GLY A 457 -32.35 -17.70 -8.80
CA GLY A 457 -32.01 -18.39 -10.04
C GLY A 457 -30.60 -18.11 -10.56
N GLN A 458 -29.70 -17.61 -9.72
CA GLN A 458 -28.32 -17.32 -10.09
C GLN A 458 -27.41 -18.52 -9.86
N THR A 459 -26.39 -18.65 -10.72
CA THR A 459 -25.33 -19.64 -10.54
C THR A 459 -24.26 -19.12 -9.58
N VAL A 460 -24.07 -19.82 -8.46
CA VAL A 460 -22.89 -19.67 -7.60
C VAL A 460 -21.88 -20.73 -8.01
N GLN A 461 -20.83 -20.30 -8.70
CA GLN A 461 -19.84 -21.21 -9.28
C GLN A 461 -18.91 -21.79 -8.21
N TRP A 462 -18.65 -21.05 -7.13
CA TRP A 462 -17.73 -21.50 -6.09
C TRP A 462 -17.97 -20.79 -4.76
N LEU A 463 -17.88 -21.56 -3.67
CA LEU A 463 -17.99 -21.08 -2.29
C LEU A 463 -16.78 -21.55 -1.47
N GLY A 464 -15.86 -20.62 -1.17
CA GLY A 464 -14.73 -20.86 -0.29
C GLY A 464 -15.05 -20.52 1.17
N LEU A 465 -14.87 -21.47 2.08
CA LEU A 465 -15.13 -21.32 3.51
C LEU A 465 -13.84 -21.54 4.30
N VAL A 466 -13.30 -20.49 4.92
CA VAL A 466 -12.06 -20.53 5.68
C VAL A 466 -12.38 -20.51 7.18
N ASP A 467 -11.99 -21.55 7.89
CA ASP A 467 -12.26 -21.83 9.31
C ASP A 467 -13.63 -21.29 9.77
N PRO A 468 -14.72 -21.80 9.17
CA PRO A 468 -16.04 -21.19 9.28
C PRO A 468 -16.54 -21.17 10.71
N PHE A 469 -17.24 -20.10 11.09
CA PHE A 469 -18.03 -20.11 12.32
C PHE A 469 -19.23 -21.06 12.14
N VAL A 470 -19.32 -22.07 13.01
CA VAL A 470 -20.41 -23.05 13.00
C VAL A 470 -21.19 -22.95 14.31
N PRO A 471 -22.47 -22.52 14.29
CA PRO A 471 -23.30 -22.43 15.48
C PRO A 471 -23.33 -23.71 16.34
N GLU A 472 -23.39 -23.53 17.66
CA GLU A 472 -23.43 -24.62 18.63
C GLU A 472 -24.87 -24.94 19.10
N PRO A 473 -25.17 -26.21 19.44
CA PRO A 473 -26.45 -26.58 20.03
C PRO A 473 -26.68 -25.96 21.42
N ARG A 474 -27.94 -25.64 21.75
CA ARG A 474 -28.35 -25.00 23.03
C ARG A 474 -27.91 -25.73 24.30
N SER A 475 -27.70 -27.04 24.27
CA SER A 475 -27.26 -27.81 25.46
C SER A 475 -25.78 -27.61 25.80
N GLN A 476 -24.99 -27.04 24.88
CA GLN A 476 -23.56 -26.75 25.04
C GLN A 476 -23.23 -25.26 25.00
N ALA A 477 -24.17 -24.42 24.57
CA ALA A 477 -24.02 -22.97 24.58
C ALA A 477 -23.88 -22.46 26.02
N SER A 478 -22.66 -22.04 26.39
CA SER A 478 -22.46 -21.22 27.59
C SER A 478 -23.28 -19.94 27.47
N ALA A 479 -23.74 -19.39 28.61
CA ALA A 479 -24.37 -18.08 28.62
C ALA A 479 -23.46 -17.09 27.88
N THR A 480 -23.97 -16.41 26.85
CA THR A 480 -23.19 -15.46 26.08
C THR A 480 -22.56 -14.46 27.04
N PRO A 481 -21.23 -14.33 27.08
CA PRO A 481 -20.58 -13.41 27.99
C PRO A 481 -21.14 -12.00 27.76
N GLY A 482 -21.39 -11.27 28.85
CA GLY A 482 -21.79 -9.86 28.74
C GLY A 482 -20.77 -9.05 27.94
N TRP A 483 -21.20 -7.91 27.40
CA TRP A 483 -20.33 -7.06 26.58
C TRP A 483 -18.99 -6.67 27.23
N PRO A 484 -18.83 -6.55 28.57
CA PRO A 484 -17.52 -6.28 29.16
C PRO A 484 -16.51 -7.42 28.92
N ALA A 485 -16.95 -8.67 29.06
CA ALA A 485 -16.09 -9.83 28.78
C ALA A 485 -15.74 -9.90 27.28
N ALA A 486 -16.70 -9.60 26.40
CA ALA A 486 -16.44 -9.49 24.97
C ALA A 486 -15.44 -8.35 24.66
N LEU A 487 -15.50 -7.23 25.39
CA LEU A 487 -14.58 -6.11 25.24
C LEU A 487 -13.16 -6.47 25.68
N ALA A 488 -13.00 -7.24 26.76
CA ALA A 488 -11.69 -7.75 27.16
C ALA A 488 -11.05 -8.60 26.06
N VAL A 489 -11.79 -9.58 25.51
CA VAL A 489 -11.29 -10.40 24.39
C VAL A 489 -10.96 -9.55 23.16
N PHE A 490 -11.78 -8.55 22.85
CA PHE A 490 -11.53 -7.61 21.76
C PHE A 490 -10.24 -6.81 21.99
N ALA A 491 -10.06 -6.28 23.20
CA ALA A 491 -8.91 -5.47 23.57
C ALA A 491 -7.62 -6.30 23.62
N GLU A 492 -7.63 -7.51 24.19
CA GLU A 492 -6.47 -8.42 24.21
C GLU A 492 -5.98 -8.74 22.79
N ARG A 493 -6.91 -8.87 21.84
CA ARG A 493 -6.57 -9.15 20.45
C ARG A 493 -6.00 -7.95 19.70
N LEU A 494 -6.65 -6.78 19.80
CA LEU A 494 -6.24 -5.61 19.02
C LEU A 494 -5.18 -4.75 19.72
N LEU A 495 -5.14 -4.78 21.05
CA LEU A 495 -4.27 -4.00 21.90
C LEU A 495 -3.62 -4.91 22.97
N PRO A 496 -2.82 -5.90 22.55
CA PRO A 496 -2.24 -6.88 23.47
C PRO A 496 -1.42 -6.20 24.58
N ALA A 497 -1.63 -6.63 25.82
CA ALA A 497 -0.95 -6.12 27.00
C ALA A 497 -0.81 -7.22 28.07
N THR A 498 0.11 -7.05 29.01
CA THR A 498 0.34 -7.99 30.13
C THR A 498 -0.77 -7.94 31.17
N GLU A 499 -1.32 -6.76 31.44
CA GLU A 499 -2.39 -6.56 32.43
C GLU A 499 -3.76 -6.69 31.75
N PRO A 500 -4.76 -7.35 32.38
CA PRO A 500 -6.11 -7.46 31.83
C PRO A 500 -6.78 -6.08 31.69
N LEU A 501 -7.82 -5.98 30.87
CA LEU A 501 -8.60 -4.74 30.76
C LEU A 501 -9.38 -4.52 32.06
N ALA A 502 -9.30 -3.30 32.62
CA ALA A 502 -10.07 -2.94 33.81
C ALA A 502 -11.55 -2.80 33.42
N LEU A 503 -12.36 -3.81 33.74
CA LEU A 503 -13.79 -3.84 33.42
C LEU A 503 -14.66 -3.38 34.60
N PRO A 504 -15.80 -2.71 34.34
CA PRO A 504 -16.75 -2.36 35.39
C PRO A 504 -17.38 -3.61 36.02
N ARG A 505 -17.62 -3.58 37.33
CA ARG A 505 -18.30 -4.66 38.06
C ARG A 505 -19.80 -4.71 37.76
N ASP A 506 -20.43 -3.54 37.65
CA ASP A 506 -21.84 -3.38 37.28
C ASP A 506 -21.92 -2.60 35.95
N ALA A 507 -21.99 -3.34 34.84
CA ALA A 507 -22.13 -2.76 33.51
C ALA A 507 -23.61 -2.60 33.13
N ALA A 508 -23.94 -1.55 32.37
CA ALA A 508 -25.24 -1.44 31.71
C ALA A 508 -25.50 -2.68 30.82
N PRO A 509 -26.77 -3.07 30.57
CA PRO A 509 -27.09 -4.25 29.76
C PRO A 509 -26.52 -4.21 28.34
N GLU A 510 -26.47 -3.01 27.74
CA GLU A 510 -25.92 -2.78 26.41
C GLU A 510 -24.71 -1.85 26.47
N PRO A 511 -23.69 -2.05 25.62
CA PRO A 511 -22.56 -1.14 25.51
C PRO A 511 -22.95 0.12 24.74
N ASP A 512 -22.51 1.28 25.22
CA ASP A 512 -22.49 2.53 24.46
C ASP A 512 -21.06 2.93 24.06
N ALA A 513 -20.95 3.81 23.06
CA ALA A 513 -19.65 4.19 22.48
C ALA A 513 -18.77 4.94 23.48
N GLU A 514 -19.36 5.75 24.37
CA GLU A 514 -18.61 6.56 25.33
C GLU A 514 -17.99 5.68 26.42
N ALA A 515 -18.77 4.75 26.98
CA ALA A 515 -18.31 3.79 27.96
C ALA A 515 -17.18 2.91 27.40
N VAL A 516 -17.35 2.36 26.20
CA VAL A 516 -16.31 1.53 25.56
C VAL A 516 -15.05 2.35 25.29
N ARG A 517 -15.19 3.58 24.78
CA ARG A 517 -14.06 4.49 24.53
C ARG A 517 -13.29 4.78 25.81
N ALA A 518 -13.97 5.07 26.91
CA ALA A 518 -13.36 5.36 28.20
C ALA A 518 -12.55 4.17 28.72
N LEU A 519 -13.06 2.95 28.53
CA LEU A 519 -12.37 1.72 28.95
C LEU A 519 -11.14 1.42 28.08
N LEU A 520 -11.18 1.70 26.78
CA LEU A 520 -10.06 1.44 25.86
C LEU A 520 -8.96 2.52 25.92
N ALA A 521 -9.31 3.77 26.23
CA ALA A 521 -8.38 4.91 26.15
C ALA A 521 -7.05 4.71 26.91
N PRO A 522 -7.02 4.23 28.17
CA PRO A 522 -5.76 3.99 28.89
C PRO A 522 -4.89 2.92 28.22
N ARG A 523 -5.52 1.86 27.70
CA ARG A 523 -4.81 0.77 27.00
C ARG A 523 -4.25 1.24 25.67
N ILE A 524 -4.98 2.06 24.92
CA ILE A 524 -4.52 2.65 23.66
C ILE A 524 -3.31 3.55 23.90
N ALA A 525 -3.37 4.42 24.91
CA ALA A 525 -2.28 5.33 25.23
C ALA A 525 -0.98 4.60 25.60
N ALA A 526 -1.09 3.40 26.18
CA ALA A 526 0.04 2.57 26.56
C ALA A 526 0.46 1.53 25.49
N SER A 527 -0.29 1.39 24.39
CA SER A 527 -0.07 0.33 23.41
C SER A 527 0.86 0.77 22.28
N THR A 528 1.78 -0.11 21.92
CA THR A 528 2.63 0.02 20.71
C THR A 528 2.06 -0.75 19.51
N ALA A 529 0.88 -1.36 19.67
CA ALA A 529 0.23 -2.12 18.60
C ALA A 529 -0.18 -1.16 17.46
N PRO A 530 -0.04 -1.54 16.18
CA PRO A 530 -0.44 -0.71 15.05
C PRO A 530 -1.91 -0.24 15.13
N GLN A 531 -2.78 -1.05 15.72
CA GLN A 531 -4.21 -0.78 15.90
C GLN A 531 -4.48 0.35 16.89
N ALA A 532 -3.54 0.69 17.78
CA ALA A 532 -3.67 1.85 18.67
C ALA A 532 -3.81 3.17 17.88
N ALA A 533 -3.26 3.23 16.66
CA ALA A 533 -3.37 4.37 15.77
C ALA A 533 -4.79 4.65 15.26
N LEU A 534 -5.72 3.68 15.38
CA LEU A 534 -7.14 3.88 15.05
C LEU A 534 -7.82 4.83 16.06
N GLY A 535 -7.29 4.91 17.28
CA GLY A 535 -7.84 5.75 18.33
C GLY A 535 -9.08 5.15 19.01
N ALA A 536 -9.45 5.76 20.14
CA ALA A 536 -10.45 5.19 21.04
C ALA A 536 -11.88 5.22 20.48
N ASP A 537 -12.24 6.23 19.70
CA ASP A 537 -13.57 6.28 19.08
C ASP A 537 -13.72 5.18 18.02
N GLU A 538 -12.77 5.03 17.09
CA GLU A 538 -12.85 4.03 16.02
C GLU A 538 -12.88 2.61 16.60
N LEU A 539 -12.02 2.34 17.59
CA LEU A 539 -11.99 1.04 18.26
C LEU A 539 -13.27 0.76 19.06
N ALA A 540 -13.89 1.79 19.65
CA ALA A 540 -15.19 1.65 20.29
C ALA A 540 -16.30 1.34 19.26
N HIS A 541 -16.33 2.03 18.12
CA HIS A 541 -17.29 1.74 17.05
C HIS A 541 -17.10 0.33 16.47
N MET A 542 -15.85 -0.07 16.22
CA MET A 542 -15.51 -1.42 15.78
C MET A 542 -15.97 -2.46 16.80
N PHE A 543 -15.77 -2.22 18.09
CA PHE A 543 -16.26 -3.11 19.14
C PHE A 543 -17.78 -3.23 19.13
N LEU A 544 -18.51 -2.11 19.05
CA LEU A 544 -19.97 -2.11 19.04
C LEU A 544 -20.53 -2.87 17.83
N ALA A 545 -19.95 -2.66 16.64
CA ALA A 545 -20.32 -3.39 15.44
C ALA A 545 -20.03 -4.89 15.59
N ALA A 546 -18.84 -5.24 16.07
CA ALA A 546 -18.43 -6.62 16.27
C ALA A 546 -19.28 -7.35 17.32
N HIS A 547 -19.61 -6.66 18.42
CA HIS A 547 -20.45 -7.19 19.49
C HIS A 547 -21.85 -7.53 18.96
N ARG A 548 -22.46 -6.62 18.18
CA ARG A 548 -23.76 -6.88 17.55
C ARG A 548 -23.70 -8.04 16.56
N LEU A 549 -22.69 -8.09 15.69
CA LEU A 549 -22.49 -9.22 14.79
C LEU A 549 -22.33 -10.54 15.56
N GLY A 550 -21.64 -10.51 16.71
CA GLY A 550 -21.53 -11.65 17.61
C GLY A 550 -22.87 -12.11 18.19
N LEU A 551 -23.75 -11.18 18.58
CA LEU A 551 -25.10 -11.49 19.05
C LEU A 551 -25.96 -12.11 17.93
N LEU A 552 -25.89 -11.57 16.71
CA LEU A 552 -26.59 -12.12 15.55
C LEU A 552 -26.07 -13.52 15.19
N ALA A 553 -24.75 -13.72 15.30
CA ALA A 553 -24.11 -15.02 15.09
C ALA A 553 -24.55 -16.06 16.13
N ALA A 554 -24.63 -15.67 17.40
CA ALA A 554 -25.13 -16.53 18.48
C ALA A 554 -26.62 -16.87 18.34
N ALA A 555 -27.41 -15.98 17.72
CA ALA A 555 -28.82 -16.23 17.43
C ALA A 555 -29.04 -17.22 16.26
N GLN A 556 -28.05 -17.35 15.36
CA GLN A 556 -28.10 -18.27 14.23
C GLN A 556 -27.98 -19.72 14.72
N ARG A 557 -28.87 -20.61 14.26
CA ARG A 557 -28.89 -22.02 14.73
C ARG A 557 -28.43 -23.02 13.69
N THR A 558 -28.66 -22.73 12.42
CA THR A 558 -28.37 -23.61 11.29
C THR A 558 -27.93 -22.77 10.11
N LEU A 559 -27.28 -23.39 9.13
CA LEU A 559 -27.02 -22.79 7.82
C LEU A 559 -27.85 -23.50 6.76
N PRO A 560 -28.31 -22.80 5.71
CA PRO A 560 -29.11 -23.40 4.66
C PRO A 560 -28.26 -24.32 3.77
N VAL A 561 -28.87 -25.38 3.24
CA VAL A 561 -28.25 -26.19 2.18
C VAL A 561 -28.02 -25.33 0.94
N VAL A 562 -26.82 -25.41 0.36
CA VAL A 562 -26.44 -24.74 -0.89
C VAL A 562 -26.00 -25.75 -1.94
N GLN A 563 -26.30 -25.47 -3.20
CA GLN A 563 -25.91 -26.29 -4.35
C GLN A 563 -24.49 -25.98 -4.83
N ALA A 564 -23.98 -24.78 -4.53
CA ALA A 564 -22.64 -24.34 -4.89
C ALA A 564 -21.55 -25.34 -4.46
N PRO A 565 -20.58 -25.68 -5.35
CA PRO A 565 -19.43 -26.48 -4.97
C PRO A 565 -18.58 -25.70 -3.97
N ARG A 566 -18.17 -26.37 -2.89
CA ARG A 566 -17.54 -25.73 -1.73
C ARG A 566 -16.16 -26.30 -1.42
N ALA A 567 -15.22 -25.39 -1.20
CA ALA A 567 -13.91 -25.70 -0.66
C ALA A 567 -13.84 -25.21 0.79
N VAL A 568 -13.42 -26.06 1.72
CA VAL A 568 -13.41 -25.76 3.15
C VAL A 568 -12.01 -25.95 3.72
N TRP A 569 -11.53 -24.94 4.44
CA TRP A 569 -10.27 -24.98 5.17
C TRP A 569 -10.53 -24.94 6.66
N TRP A 570 -9.92 -25.85 7.40
CA TRP A 570 -10.02 -25.92 8.85
C TRP A 570 -8.65 -25.71 9.49
N ARG A 571 -8.62 -25.10 10.68
CA ARG A 571 -7.50 -25.31 11.60
C ARG A 571 -7.61 -26.68 12.27
N ALA A 572 -6.51 -27.17 12.82
CA ALA A 572 -6.52 -28.36 13.67
C ALA A 572 -7.49 -28.21 14.87
N GLY A 573 -8.19 -29.29 15.21
CA GLY A 573 -9.14 -29.34 16.33
C GLY A 573 -10.55 -28.83 16.04
N SER A 574 -10.93 -28.68 14.78
CA SER A 574 -12.27 -28.25 14.36
C SER A 574 -13.22 -29.41 14.01
N ASP A 575 -12.90 -30.65 14.37
CA ASP A 575 -13.64 -31.87 13.93
C ASP A 575 -15.13 -31.82 14.25
N GLY A 576 -15.50 -31.33 15.45
CA GLY A 576 -16.90 -31.19 15.85
C GLY A 576 -17.65 -30.14 15.04
N ALA A 577 -16.99 -29.03 14.69
CA ALA A 577 -17.56 -28.00 13.83
C ALA A 577 -17.69 -28.50 12.38
N ALA A 578 -16.68 -29.23 11.89
CA ALA A 578 -16.66 -29.84 10.57
C ALA A 578 -17.81 -30.84 10.38
N ALA A 579 -18.00 -31.76 11.34
CA ALA A 579 -19.09 -32.73 11.31
C ALA A 579 -20.47 -32.05 11.31
N ARG A 580 -20.66 -30.99 12.11
CA ARG A 580 -21.92 -30.21 12.13
C ARG A 580 -22.17 -29.50 10.82
N LEU A 581 -21.16 -28.82 10.26
CA LEU A 581 -21.28 -28.12 8.99
C LEU A 581 -21.60 -29.09 7.85
N ALA A 582 -20.92 -30.25 7.82
CA ALA A 582 -21.22 -31.32 6.88
C ALA A 582 -22.64 -31.90 7.04
N GLY A 583 -23.15 -31.95 8.27
CA GLY A 583 -24.53 -32.34 8.54
C GLY A 583 -25.58 -31.37 7.96
N TRP A 584 -25.24 -30.10 7.77
CA TRP A 584 -26.14 -29.10 7.16
C TRP A 584 -25.93 -28.94 5.66
N LEU A 585 -24.69 -28.85 5.21
CA LEU A 585 -24.36 -28.53 3.82
C LEU A 585 -24.11 -29.78 2.97
N GLY A 586 -23.81 -30.92 3.61
CA GLY A 586 -23.23 -32.11 2.99
C GLY A 586 -21.70 -32.06 2.97
N ALA A 587 -21.06 -33.13 2.46
CA ALA A 587 -19.61 -33.19 2.30
C ALA A 587 -19.09 -32.16 1.28
N PRO A 588 -18.01 -31.41 1.56
CA PRO A 588 -17.45 -30.44 0.61
C PRO A 588 -16.79 -31.12 -0.60
N CYS A 589 -16.59 -30.36 -1.69
CA CYS A 589 -15.85 -30.88 -2.84
C CYS A 589 -14.34 -30.89 -2.60
N GLU A 590 -13.84 -29.95 -1.78
CA GLU A 590 -12.47 -29.89 -1.31
C GLU A 590 -12.47 -29.61 0.20
N GLU A 591 -11.71 -30.37 0.97
CA GLU A 591 -11.50 -30.13 2.40
C GLU A 591 -10.01 -30.19 2.72
N THR A 592 -9.52 -29.24 3.51
CA THR A 592 -8.11 -29.19 3.93
C THR A 592 -8.01 -28.78 5.39
N VAL A 593 -7.25 -29.53 6.16
CA VAL A 593 -6.87 -29.15 7.53
C VAL A 593 -5.46 -28.57 7.49
N LEU A 594 -5.29 -27.37 8.06
CA LEU A 594 -4.01 -26.69 8.21
C LEU A 594 -3.55 -26.80 9.67
N ASP A 595 -2.53 -27.62 9.89
CA ASP A 595 -1.94 -27.79 11.22
C ASP A 595 -1.02 -26.62 11.58
N GLY A 596 -0.92 -26.33 12.89
CA GLY A 596 0.01 -25.33 13.44
C GLY A 596 -0.39 -23.87 13.19
N VAL A 597 -1.64 -23.61 12.81
CA VAL A 597 -2.17 -22.25 12.58
C VAL A 597 -3.42 -22.00 13.42
N ASP A 598 -3.53 -20.81 13.99
CA ASP A 598 -4.72 -20.40 14.73
C ASP A 598 -5.81 -19.82 13.81
N HIS A 599 -7.01 -19.60 14.38
CA HIS A 599 -8.19 -19.10 13.68
C HIS A 599 -7.97 -17.75 12.95
N HIS A 600 -7.09 -16.88 13.46
CA HIS A 600 -6.83 -15.55 12.91
C HIS A 600 -5.63 -15.51 11.96
N ALA A 601 -4.69 -16.43 12.14
CA ALA A 601 -3.53 -16.58 11.27
C ALA A 601 -3.88 -17.36 9.98
N ILE A 602 -4.91 -18.20 9.99
CA ILE A 602 -5.24 -19.09 8.87
C ILE A 602 -5.48 -18.34 7.56
N VAL A 603 -6.12 -17.16 7.59
CA VAL A 603 -6.38 -16.32 6.41
C VAL A 603 -5.12 -15.75 5.76
N ARG A 604 -3.99 -15.77 6.48
CA ARG A 604 -2.67 -15.33 6.01
C ARG A 604 -1.73 -16.52 5.76
N ASP A 605 -2.17 -17.76 5.97
CA ASP A 605 -1.33 -18.94 5.85
C ASP A 605 -0.92 -19.16 4.37
N PRO A 606 0.40 -19.28 4.07
CA PRO A 606 0.86 -19.46 2.71
C PRO A 606 0.26 -20.69 2.00
N ARG A 607 -0.06 -21.76 2.73
CA ARG A 607 -0.67 -22.98 2.17
C ARG A 607 -2.09 -22.70 1.70
N LEU A 608 -2.88 -21.97 2.50
CA LEU A 608 -4.21 -21.49 2.10
C LEU A 608 -4.09 -20.61 0.85
N LEU A 609 -3.21 -19.62 0.86
CA LEU A 609 -3.06 -18.65 -0.24
C LEU A 609 -2.72 -19.34 -1.58
N VAL A 610 -1.84 -20.35 -1.55
CA VAL A 610 -1.50 -21.15 -2.73
C VAL A 610 -2.70 -21.97 -3.22
N GLN A 611 -3.49 -22.54 -2.31
CA GLN A 611 -4.67 -23.33 -2.66
C GLN A 611 -5.81 -22.45 -3.20
N LEU A 612 -6.09 -21.30 -2.58
CA LEU A 612 -7.09 -20.34 -3.04
C LEU A 612 -6.84 -19.90 -4.48
N ARG A 613 -5.57 -19.69 -4.84
CA ARG A 613 -5.18 -19.39 -6.23
C ARG A 613 -5.63 -20.49 -7.20
N ARG A 614 -5.46 -21.77 -6.84
CA ARG A 614 -5.84 -22.93 -7.67
C ARG A 614 -7.35 -23.18 -7.68
N SER A 615 -8.00 -23.21 -6.52
CA SER A 615 -9.43 -23.52 -6.39
C SER A 615 -10.30 -22.43 -7.05
N ALA A 616 -9.84 -21.18 -7.06
CA ALA A 616 -10.52 -20.10 -7.78
C ALA A 616 -10.31 -20.15 -9.31
N GLU A 617 -9.27 -20.83 -9.80
CA GLU A 617 -8.96 -21.01 -11.24
C GLU A 617 -9.73 -22.18 -11.88
N ALA A 618 -10.35 -23.07 -11.09
CA ALA A 618 -11.07 -24.24 -11.60
C ALA A 618 -12.26 -23.86 -12.50
N ARG A 619 -12.17 -24.25 -13.78
CA ARG A 619 -13.20 -24.09 -14.83
C ARG A 619 -14.54 -24.70 -14.40
N PRO A 620 -15.67 -24.22 -14.94
CA PRO A 620 -16.97 -24.84 -14.69
C PRO A 620 -16.90 -26.34 -14.97
N MET A 621 -17.34 -27.15 -14.02
CA MET A 621 -17.58 -28.57 -14.26
C MET A 621 -18.50 -28.68 -15.49
N PRO A 622 -18.17 -29.53 -16.48
CA PRO A 622 -19.06 -29.73 -17.61
C PRO A 622 -20.42 -30.21 -17.09
N ASN A 623 -21.45 -29.52 -17.55
CA ASN A 623 -22.87 -29.76 -17.32
C ASN A 623 -23.12 -31.29 -17.29
N SER A 624 -23.30 -31.86 -16.09
CA SER A 624 -23.79 -33.23 -16.00
C SER A 624 -25.23 -33.18 -16.45
N GLN A 625 -25.42 -33.71 -17.66
CA GLN A 625 -26.68 -33.82 -18.36
C GLN A 625 -27.85 -34.05 -17.41
N ALA A 626 -28.91 -33.27 -17.63
CA ALA A 626 -30.25 -33.59 -17.20
C ALA A 626 -30.52 -35.08 -17.42
N ARG A 627 -30.49 -35.86 -16.34
CA ARG A 627 -31.17 -37.15 -16.31
C ARG A 627 -32.65 -36.83 -16.25
N HIS A 628 -33.25 -36.62 -17.42
CA HIS A 628 -34.66 -36.88 -17.60
C HIS A 628 -34.93 -38.32 -17.14
N PRO A 629 -35.89 -38.55 -16.23
CA PRO A 629 -36.40 -39.89 -16.03
C PRO A 629 -37.21 -40.23 -17.28
N ALA A 630 -36.64 -41.05 -18.17
CA ALA A 630 -37.41 -41.69 -19.22
C ALA A 630 -38.35 -42.69 -18.53
N THR A 631 -39.59 -42.26 -18.33
CA THR A 631 -40.72 -43.15 -18.06
C THR A 631 -41.05 -43.89 -19.35
N GLY A 632 -40.65 -45.15 -19.42
CA GLY A 632 -41.03 -46.11 -20.46
C GLY A 632 -40.99 -47.53 -19.88
N PRO A 633 -42.01 -48.36 -20.09
CA PRO A 633 -42.29 -49.53 -19.26
C PRO A 633 -41.36 -50.69 -19.62
N ALA A 634 -40.62 -51.21 -18.64
CA ALA A 634 -39.91 -52.47 -18.78
C ALA A 634 -40.84 -53.61 -18.36
N THR A 635 -41.34 -54.31 -19.37
CA THR A 635 -41.83 -55.68 -19.32
C THR A 635 -40.82 -56.61 -18.62
N LEU A 636 -41.34 -57.47 -17.75
CA LEU A 636 -40.61 -58.55 -17.05
C LEU A 636 -39.96 -59.54 -18.04
N PRO A 637 -38.78 -60.11 -17.74
CA PRO A 637 -38.17 -61.13 -18.59
C PRO A 637 -38.63 -62.56 -18.20
N THR A 638 -38.80 -63.39 -19.23
CA THR A 638 -38.40 -64.80 -19.19
C THR A 638 -37.01 -64.93 -19.80
#